data_AF-A0A4R6TG09-F1
#
_entry.id   AF-A0A4R6TG09-F1
#
_cell.length_a   1.000
_cell.length_b   1.000
_cell.length_c   1.000
_cell.angle_alpha   90.00
_cell.angle_beta   90.00
_cell.angle_gamma   90.00
#
_symmetry.space_group_name_H-M   'P 1'
#
loop_
_entity.id
_entity.type
_entity.pdbx_description
1 polymer ?
#
loop_
_entity_poly.entity_id
_entity_poly.type
_entity_poly.pdbx_seq_one_letter_code
_entity_poly.pdbx_strand_id
1 'polypeptide(L)'
;MKQLINFILLFYTVFLCYSQQESKSIDSLIHIAVTKKIDDYYDLHRFFEKKRFSKTEIDFLLEESIKSDYKLGEIYAYNLFGRNYRNNAYFDASVESYMKALELSRAIKNVNAEVVTLNQIGVVYRRQDKIRSALNYHQMALELADKIEMPDEDTKISISISNNSIGNIYLALKQYQLALEKFKKAIITQEKFDNKRGIAINYQNMGVAFKNLGDIDAALEHYYKSLAYNLEIKSDLGIVICHQSISEVLILQGKYDEAYKYISEVVPISERVGNQYYTSEVYATLGNVQLKLDSLNEAKVNLEKGLAIAKEHKIPSGINQSNLYLAELYEKKREYKKAYEFYKRAIEGEKKTFNDKNISYVNNLINKYDNEVSSNKIRSLAKENEIAKLKLLRNRNILIITLVSIALLGVLLYSMYRQRLLNNDKKILKLEQEALRIQMNPHFVFNALNSIKLYIINNEQKNAVHYLNKFSKLIRSILESSSVKEVTLSEELKTMNLYMSIENIRFSNEINYIEKVDSDVNIERIKVPPLILQPFLENSIWHGLSSKKGKKEVELSVNKISDEFIQIDIIDNGIGRNAAMNIKQSKSLNRKSIGVDLTKERLQNFTNEFKNKYTIVYTDLTNKEGKVIGTKVSLIIPIC
;
A
#
# COMPACT_ATOMS: atom_id res chain seq x y z
N MET A 1 -41.23 4.65 -56.81
CA MET A 1 -40.81 3.23 -56.94
C MET A 1 -39.49 3.02 -57.69
N LYS A 2 -39.19 3.71 -58.80
CA LYS A 2 -37.92 3.53 -59.53
C LYS A 2 -36.64 3.97 -58.78
N GLN A 3 -36.71 4.96 -57.89
CA GLN A 3 -35.53 5.37 -57.08
C GLN A 3 -35.22 4.43 -55.91
N LEU A 4 -36.22 3.71 -55.38
CA LEU A 4 -36.01 2.73 -54.30
C LEU A 4 -35.37 1.43 -54.84
N ILE A 5 -35.70 1.05 -56.07
CA ILE A 5 -35.12 -0.13 -56.74
C ILE A 5 -33.64 0.11 -57.09
N ASN A 6 -33.26 1.31 -57.52
CA ASN A 6 -31.84 1.63 -57.78
C ASN A 6 -31.00 1.69 -56.50
N PHE A 7 -31.58 2.09 -55.35
CA PHE A 7 -30.86 2.08 -54.08
C PHE A 7 -30.65 0.67 -53.55
N ILE A 8 -31.61 -0.24 -53.76
CA ILE A 8 -31.49 -1.65 -53.39
C ILE A 8 -30.51 -2.40 -54.32
N LEU A 9 -30.48 -2.07 -55.62
CA LEU A 9 -29.48 -2.63 -56.54
C LEU A 9 -28.05 -2.14 -56.25
N LEU A 10 -27.88 -0.86 -55.85
CA LEU A 10 -26.56 -0.34 -55.47
C LEU A 10 -26.07 -0.93 -54.14
N PHE A 11 -26.98 -1.25 -53.21
CA PHE A 11 -26.64 -1.95 -51.96
C PHE A 11 -26.29 -3.43 -52.21
N TYR A 12 -26.94 -4.08 -53.18
CA TYR A 12 -26.61 -5.45 -53.57
C TYR A 12 -25.27 -5.56 -54.30
N THR A 13 -24.87 -4.56 -55.10
CA THR A 13 -23.54 -4.56 -55.74
C THR A 13 -22.42 -4.25 -54.75
N VAL A 14 -22.66 -3.44 -53.72
CA VAL A 14 -21.68 -3.20 -52.64
C VAL A 14 -21.56 -4.40 -51.69
N PHE A 15 -22.62 -5.17 -51.45
CA PHE A 15 -22.56 -6.41 -50.66
C PHE A 15 -21.95 -7.59 -51.42
N LEU A 16 -22.09 -7.66 -52.75
CA LEU A 16 -21.38 -8.65 -53.56
C LEU A 16 -19.87 -8.37 -53.66
N CYS A 17 -19.43 -7.11 -53.50
CA CYS A 17 -18.01 -6.77 -53.40
C CYS A 17 -17.39 -6.98 -52.00
N TYR A 18 -18.18 -7.17 -50.94
CA TYR A 18 -17.68 -7.45 -49.59
C TYR A 18 -17.87 -8.91 -49.13
N SER A 19 -18.34 -9.79 -50.02
CA SER A 19 -18.52 -11.22 -49.75
C SER A 19 -17.54 -12.14 -50.52
N GLN A 20 -16.53 -11.59 -51.19
CA GLN A 20 -15.39 -12.39 -51.63
C GLN A 20 -14.33 -12.41 -50.53
N GLN A 21 -14.53 -13.32 -49.57
CA GLN A 21 -13.41 -13.88 -48.83
C GLN A 21 -12.65 -14.79 -49.82
N GLU A 22 -11.92 -14.14 -50.75
CA GLU A 22 -11.00 -14.83 -51.64
C GLU A 22 -10.08 -15.67 -50.76
N SER A 23 -10.10 -16.98 -51.00
CA SER A 23 -9.05 -17.88 -50.55
C SER A 23 -7.75 -17.38 -51.19
N LYS A 24 -7.04 -16.47 -50.52
CA LYS A 24 -5.72 -16.00 -50.96
C LYS A 24 -4.87 -17.24 -51.24
N SER A 25 -4.31 -17.31 -52.45
CA SER A 25 -3.38 -18.37 -52.83
C SER A 25 -2.17 -18.36 -51.88
N ILE A 26 -1.54 -19.52 -51.67
CA ILE A 26 -0.38 -19.62 -50.79
C ILE A 26 0.73 -18.69 -51.27
N ASP A 27 0.93 -18.59 -52.59
CA ASP A 27 1.88 -17.66 -53.21
C ASP A 27 1.60 -16.18 -52.85
N SER A 28 0.32 -15.77 -52.86
CA SER A 28 -0.07 -14.42 -52.44
C SER A 28 0.25 -14.16 -50.96
N LEU A 29 0.02 -15.17 -50.10
CA LEU A 29 0.37 -15.07 -48.69
C LEU A 29 1.89 -15.00 -48.48
N ILE A 30 2.66 -15.80 -49.24
CA ILE A 30 4.13 -15.76 -49.22
C ILE A 30 4.61 -14.35 -49.56
N HIS A 31 4.13 -13.76 -50.66
CA HIS A 31 4.49 -12.39 -51.03
C HIS A 31 4.15 -11.37 -49.95
N ILE A 32 2.97 -11.48 -49.33
CA ILE A 32 2.57 -10.59 -48.23
C ILE A 32 3.51 -10.74 -47.03
N ALA A 33 3.84 -11.96 -46.62
CA ALA A 33 4.74 -12.22 -45.49
C ALA A 33 6.15 -11.66 -45.75
N VAL A 34 6.68 -11.89 -46.96
CA VAL A 34 8.00 -11.42 -47.38
C VAL A 34 8.05 -9.90 -47.49
N THR A 35 7.00 -9.27 -48.05
CA THR A 35 6.94 -7.81 -48.21
C THR A 35 6.76 -7.10 -46.86
N LYS A 36 5.92 -7.66 -45.98
CA LYS A 36 5.72 -7.10 -44.63
C LYS A 36 6.89 -7.37 -43.69
N LYS A 37 7.75 -8.36 -44.00
CA LYS A 37 8.84 -8.83 -43.14
C LYS A 37 8.38 -9.04 -41.68
N ILE A 38 7.43 -9.95 -41.48
CA ILE A 38 6.95 -10.32 -40.14
C ILE A 38 8.16 -10.74 -39.29
N ASP A 39 8.37 -10.12 -38.14
CA ASP A 39 9.63 -10.22 -37.36
C ASP A 39 9.56 -11.21 -36.19
N ASP A 40 8.35 -11.61 -35.76
CA ASP A 40 8.14 -12.70 -34.82
C ASP A 40 7.85 -14.05 -35.52
N TYR A 41 8.50 -15.11 -35.02
CA TYR A 41 8.40 -16.45 -35.64
C TYR A 41 6.99 -17.01 -35.53
N TYR A 42 6.30 -16.73 -34.43
CA TYR A 42 4.99 -17.29 -34.17
C TYR A 42 3.87 -16.49 -34.83
N ASP A 43 4.03 -15.17 -34.99
CA ASP A 43 3.18 -14.40 -35.89
C ASP A 43 3.25 -14.92 -37.32
N LEU A 44 4.46 -15.23 -37.81
CA LEU A 44 4.64 -15.86 -39.10
C LEU A 44 3.99 -17.25 -39.15
N HIS A 45 4.12 -18.03 -38.07
CA HIS A 45 3.48 -19.34 -37.97
C HIS A 45 1.94 -19.24 -38.03
N ARG A 46 1.32 -18.37 -37.23
CA ARG A 46 -0.12 -18.09 -37.23
C ARG A 46 -0.61 -17.62 -38.59
N PHE A 47 0.16 -16.76 -39.24
CA PHE A 47 -0.15 -16.26 -40.58
C PHE A 47 -0.30 -17.41 -41.60
N PHE A 48 0.46 -18.49 -41.42
CA PHE A 48 0.45 -19.68 -42.28
C PHE A 48 -0.30 -20.90 -41.73
N GLU A 49 -0.76 -20.87 -40.48
CA GLU A 49 -1.15 -22.06 -39.69
C GLU A 49 -2.24 -22.94 -40.35
N LYS A 50 -3.12 -22.33 -41.15
CA LYS A 50 -4.23 -23.03 -41.82
C LYS A 50 -3.85 -23.60 -43.20
N LYS A 51 -2.61 -23.46 -43.65
CA LYS A 51 -2.19 -23.85 -45.01
C LYS A 51 -1.25 -25.04 -45.00
N ARG A 52 -1.47 -25.98 -45.92
CA ARG A 52 -0.54 -27.08 -46.20
C ARG A 52 0.30 -26.68 -47.40
N PHE A 53 1.61 -26.59 -47.20
CA PHE A 53 2.55 -26.26 -48.25
C PHE A 53 2.93 -27.51 -49.04
N SER A 54 2.82 -27.42 -50.36
CA SER A 54 3.46 -28.31 -51.32
C SER A 54 4.96 -28.01 -51.40
N LYS A 55 5.75 -28.94 -51.98
CA LYS A 55 7.20 -28.73 -52.11
C LYS A 55 7.53 -27.45 -52.87
N THR A 56 6.84 -27.20 -53.99
CA THR A 56 7.03 -26.01 -54.84
C THR A 56 6.71 -24.71 -54.11
N GLU A 57 5.72 -24.69 -53.21
CA GLU A 57 5.40 -23.51 -52.41
C GLU A 57 6.45 -23.26 -51.30
N ILE A 58 7.07 -24.31 -50.77
CA ILE A 58 8.20 -24.16 -49.83
C ILE A 58 9.44 -23.64 -50.56
N ASP A 59 9.73 -24.18 -51.76
CA ASP A 59 10.82 -23.70 -52.63
C ASP A 59 10.61 -22.20 -52.94
N PHE A 60 9.38 -21.82 -53.33
CA PHE A 60 9.02 -20.44 -53.61
C PHE A 60 9.18 -19.52 -52.40
N LEU A 61 8.72 -19.93 -51.20
CA LEU A 61 8.92 -19.17 -49.97
C LEU A 61 10.41 -18.96 -49.67
N LEU A 62 11.23 -20.00 -49.85
CA LEU A 62 12.67 -19.92 -49.59
C LEU A 62 13.33 -18.93 -50.56
N GLU A 63 13.05 -19.05 -51.87
CA GLU A 63 13.62 -18.19 -52.90
C GLU A 63 13.25 -16.72 -52.68
N GLU A 64 11.97 -16.42 -52.45
CA GLU A 64 11.50 -15.04 -52.23
C GLU A 64 12.07 -14.45 -50.94
N SER A 65 12.22 -15.27 -49.90
CA SER A 65 12.84 -14.86 -48.63
C SER A 65 14.32 -14.53 -48.81
N ILE A 66 15.08 -15.34 -49.58
CA ILE A 66 16.49 -15.09 -49.89
C ILE A 66 16.63 -13.79 -50.70
N LYS A 67 15.83 -13.62 -51.77
CA LYS A 67 15.87 -12.42 -52.64
C LYS A 67 15.58 -11.13 -51.85
N SER A 68 14.71 -11.21 -50.86
CA SER A 68 14.27 -10.06 -50.06
C SER A 68 15.06 -9.86 -48.77
N ASP A 69 16.10 -10.66 -48.53
CA ASP A 69 16.87 -10.72 -47.27
C ASP A 69 15.95 -10.82 -46.04
N TYR A 70 15.04 -11.80 -46.07
CA TYR A 70 14.08 -12.08 -45.01
C TYR A 70 14.43 -13.40 -44.30
N LYS A 71 15.40 -13.32 -43.40
CA LYS A 71 15.97 -14.48 -42.69
C LYS A 71 14.94 -15.31 -41.92
N LEU A 72 13.91 -14.68 -41.36
CA LEU A 72 12.87 -15.42 -40.64
C LEU A 72 12.02 -16.30 -41.58
N GLY A 73 11.74 -15.81 -42.79
CA GLY A 73 11.10 -16.59 -43.84
C GLY A 73 11.95 -17.78 -44.30
N GLU A 74 13.27 -17.59 -44.42
CA GLU A 74 14.21 -18.68 -44.71
C GLU A 74 14.18 -19.76 -43.61
N ILE A 75 14.22 -19.35 -42.34
CA ILE A 75 14.12 -20.28 -41.19
C ILE A 75 12.80 -21.04 -41.21
N TYR A 76 11.69 -20.38 -41.53
CA TYR A 76 10.39 -21.02 -41.62
C TYR A 76 10.33 -22.05 -42.77
N ALA A 77 10.85 -21.68 -43.96
CA ALA A 77 10.92 -22.57 -45.10
C ALA A 77 11.78 -23.82 -44.83
N TYR A 78 12.97 -23.65 -44.25
CA TYR A 78 13.83 -24.78 -43.85
C TYR A 78 13.16 -25.68 -42.80
N ASN A 79 12.41 -25.11 -41.86
CA ASN A 79 11.61 -25.88 -40.90
C ASN A 79 10.49 -26.69 -41.59
N LEU A 80 9.86 -26.15 -42.64
CA LEU A 80 8.87 -26.85 -43.45
C LEU A 80 9.50 -27.99 -44.26
N PHE A 81 10.65 -27.77 -44.91
CA PHE A 81 11.41 -28.84 -45.57
C PHE A 81 11.77 -29.96 -44.60
N GLY A 82 12.35 -29.60 -43.46
CA GLY A 82 12.69 -30.55 -42.41
C GLY A 82 11.48 -31.39 -42.00
N ARG A 83 10.31 -30.77 -41.86
CA ARG A 83 9.06 -31.45 -41.50
C ARG A 83 8.59 -32.40 -42.59
N ASN A 84 8.64 -31.96 -43.85
CA ASN A 84 8.27 -32.77 -45.01
C ASN A 84 9.18 -34.01 -45.13
N TYR A 85 10.51 -33.81 -45.08
CA TYR A 85 11.48 -34.90 -45.11
C TYR A 85 11.29 -35.88 -43.96
N ARG A 86 11.07 -35.39 -42.73
CA ARG A 86 10.79 -36.24 -41.56
C ARG A 86 9.53 -37.09 -41.73
N ASN A 87 8.47 -36.50 -42.28
CA ASN A 87 7.20 -37.19 -42.47
C ASN A 87 7.31 -38.29 -43.55
N ASN A 88 8.21 -38.12 -44.51
CA ASN A 88 8.55 -39.10 -45.55
C ASN A 88 9.75 -40.00 -45.19
N ALA A 89 10.18 -40.01 -43.92
CA ALA A 89 11.31 -40.80 -43.41
C ALA A 89 12.70 -40.48 -44.02
N TYR A 90 12.87 -39.35 -44.70
CA TYR A 90 14.17 -38.84 -45.14
C TYR A 90 14.89 -38.10 -44.00
N PHE A 91 15.26 -38.84 -42.95
CA PHE A 91 15.71 -38.23 -41.69
C PHE A 91 17.00 -37.43 -41.79
N ASP A 92 17.97 -37.84 -42.62
CA ASP A 92 19.25 -37.11 -42.73
C ASP A 92 19.06 -35.75 -43.42
N ALA A 93 18.30 -35.71 -44.53
CA ALA A 93 17.90 -34.47 -45.20
C ALA A 93 17.03 -33.57 -44.28
N SER A 94 16.23 -34.19 -43.42
CA SER A 94 15.46 -33.48 -42.40
C SER A 94 16.36 -32.79 -41.38
N VAL A 95 17.37 -33.50 -40.84
CA VAL A 95 18.36 -32.92 -39.92
C VAL A 95 19.13 -31.79 -40.60
N GLU A 96 19.60 -31.99 -41.83
CA GLU A 96 20.32 -30.94 -42.58
C GLU A 96 19.49 -29.66 -42.73
N SER A 97 18.22 -29.81 -43.10
CA SER A 97 17.30 -28.66 -43.23
C SER A 97 17.10 -27.94 -41.90
N TYR A 98 16.88 -28.69 -40.81
CA TYR A 98 16.73 -28.08 -39.49
C TYR A 98 18.03 -27.47 -38.95
N MET A 99 19.19 -28.01 -39.30
CA MET A 99 20.48 -27.40 -38.92
C MET A 99 20.70 -26.07 -39.61
N LYS A 100 20.32 -25.92 -40.89
CA LYS A 100 20.33 -24.62 -41.59
C LYS A 100 19.40 -23.62 -40.90
N ALA A 101 18.18 -24.05 -40.55
CA ALA A 101 17.25 -23.21 -39.77
C ALA A 101 17.84 -22.79 -38.40
N LEU A 102 18.54 -23.69 -37.72
CA LEU A 102 19.13 -23.45 -36.40
C LEU A 102 20.31 -22.47 -36.47
N GLU A 103 21.15 -22.61 -37.48
CA GLU A 103 22.26 -21.69 -37.72
C GLU A 103 21.74 -20.28 -37.99
N LEU A 104 20.74 -20.16 -38.87
CA LEU A 104 20.09 -18.88 -39.16
C LEU A 104 19.41 -18.28 -37.93
N SER A 105 18.65 -19.07 -37.14
CA SER A 105 17.97 -18.57 -35.94
C SER A 105 18.96 -18.02 -34.92
N ARG A 106 20.13 -18.66 -34.77
CA ARG A 106 21.22 -18.18 -33.91
C ARG A 106 21.89 -16.93 -34.46
N ALA A 107 22.13 -16.88 -35.77
CA ALA A 107 22.75 -15.73 -36.42
C ALA A 107 21.91 -14.44 -36.22
N ILE A 108 20.59 -14.55 -36.33
CA ILE A 108 19.67 -13.43 -36.08
C ILE A 108 19.26 -13.28 -34.60
N LYS A 109 19.78 -14.14 -33.72
CA LYS A 109 19.47 -14.18 -32.27
C LYS A 109 17.97 -14.27 -31.97
N ASN A 110 17.20 -14.96 -32.82
CA ASN A 110 15.77 -15.16 -32.61
C ASN A 110 15.54 -16.42 -31.76
N VAL A 111 15.26 -16.18 -30.47
CA VAL A 111 15.10 -17.23 -29.45
C VAL A 111 13.91 -18.14 -29.77
N ASN A 112 12.78 -17.57 -30.21
CA ASN A 112 11.56 -18.31 -30.53
C ASN A 112 11.79 -19.31 -31.67
N ALA A 113 12.41 -18.84 -32.76
CA ALA A 113 12.80 -19.66 -33.89
C ALA A 113 13.81 -20.75 -33.51
N GLU A 114 14.77 -20.44 -32.62
CA GLU A 114 15.75 -21.41 -32.12
C GLU A 114 15.06 -22.51 -31.28
N VAL A 115 14.19 -22.15 -30.34
CA VAL A 115 13.42 -23.11 -29.52
C VAL A 115 12.61 -24.06 -30.39
N VAL A 116 11.88 -23.53 -31.38
CA VAL A 116 11.08 -24.35 -32.31
C VAL A 116 11.98 -25.30 -33.09
N THR A 117 13.09 -24.79 -33.65
CA THR A 117 13.98 -25.59 -34.49
C THR A 117 14.69 -26.69 -33.69
N LEU A 118 15.20 -26.39 -32.50
CA LEU A 118 15.77 -27.38 -31.57
C LEU A 118 14.78 -28.50 -31.25
N ASN A 119 13.52 -28.14 -30.97
CA ASN A 119 12.46 -29.12 -30.75
C ASN A 119 12.24 -30.02 -31.97
N GLN A 120 12.23 -29.47 -33.18
CA GLN A 120 12.05 -30.29 -34.39
C GLN A 120 13.22 -31.25 -34.62
N ILE A 121 14.46 -30.81 -34.40
CA ILE A 121 15.66 -31.67 -34.44
C ILE A 121 15.52 -32.82 -33.44
N GLY A 122 15.09 -32.51 -32.21
CA GLY A 122 14.82 -33.50 -31.18
C GLY A 122 13.81 -34.56 -31.63
N VAL A 123 12.71 -34.13 -32.28
CA VAL A 123 11.70 -35.05 -32.83
C VAL A 123 12.27 -35.96 -33.93
N VAL A 124 13.14 -35.43 -34.81
CA VAL A 124 13.79 -36.24 -35.85
C VAL A 124 14.69 -37.30 -35.23
N TYR A 125 15.53 -36.93 -34.27
CA TYR A 125 16.39 -37.88 -33.57
C TYR A 125 15.60 -38.93 -32.79
N ARG A 126 14.45 -38.54 -32.21
CA ARG A 126 13.56 -39.50 -31.56
C ARG A 126 13.01 -40.52 -32.55
N ARG A 127 12.64 -40.10 -33.76
CA ARG A 127 12.20 -41.02 -34.84
C ARG A 127 13.31 -41.91 -35.39
N GLN A 128 14.56 -41.51 -35.23
CA GLN A 128 15.74 -42.35 -35.53
C GLN A 128 16.15 -43.25 -34.35
N ASP A 129 15.38 -43.28 -33.25
CA ASP A 129 15.70 -43.94 -31.98
C ASP A 129 17.04 -43.47 -31.36
N LYS A 130 17.54 -42.30 -31.76
CA LYS A 130 18.72 -41.65 -31.17
C LYS A 130 18.33 -40.88 -29.92
N ILE A 131 17.89 -41.63 -28.89
CA ILE A 131 17.31 -41.09 -27.65
C ILE A 131 18.20 -40.04 -26.98
N ARG A 132 19.51 -40.27 -26.93
CA ARG A 132 20.48 -39.32 -26.37
C ARG A 132 20.44 -37.96 -27.07
N SER A 133 20.53 -37.95 -28.40
CA SER A 133 20.49 -36.72 -29.18
C SER A 133 19.12 -36.06 -29.02
N ALA A 134 18.03 -36.82 -29.12
CA ALA A 134 16.68 -36.31 -28.96
C ALA A 134 16.50 -35.57 -27.63
N LEU A 135 16.90 -36.20 -26.52
CA LEU A 135 16.80 -35.60 -25.19
C LEU A 135 17.61 -34.32 -25.06
N ASN A 136 18.86 -34.31 -25.54
CA ASN A 136 19.72 -33.13 -25.50
C ASN A 136 19.06 -31.93 -26.22
N TYR A 137 18.55 -32.13 -27.45
CA TYR A 137 17.93 -31.04 -28.20
C TYR A 137 16.64 -30.53 -27.54
N HIS A 138 15.81 -31.42 -26.97
CA HIS A 138 14.62 -30.99 -26.23
C HIS A 138 14.95 -30.27 -24.93
N GLN A 139 16.03 -30.67 -24.24
CA GLN A 139 16.50 -29.96 -23.04
C GLN A 139 17.07 -28.59 -23.40
N MET A 140 17.88 -28.48 -24.45
CA MET A 140 18.36 -27.19 -24.95
C MET A 140 17.20 -26.24 -25.29
N ALA A 141 16.13 -26.77 -25.91
CA ALA A 141 14.93 -25.99 -26.20
C ALA A 141 14.23 -25.50 -24.91
N LEU A 142 14.11 -26.36 -23.89
CA LEU A 142 13.53 -25.98 -22.59
C LEU A 142 14.39 -24.96 -21.84
N GLU A 143 15.71 -25.18 -21.74
CA GLU A 143 16.63 -24.26 -21.07
C GLU A 143 16.64 -22.88 -21.73
N LEU A 144 16.51 -22.84 -23.06
CA LEU A 144 16.42 -21.60 -23.79
C LEU A 144 15.07 -20.90 -23.55
N ALA A 145 13.97 -21.66 -23.51
CA ALA A 145 12.65 -21.14 -23.22
C ALA A 145 12.52 -20.64 -21.76
N ASP A 146 13.17 -21.30 -20.80
CA ASP A 146 13.19 -20.91 -19.38
C ASP A 146 13.93 -19.58 -19.13
N LYS A 147 14.80 -19.15 -20.06
CA LYS A 147 15.48 -17.85 -19.99
C LYS A 147 14.59 -16.68 -20.43
N ILE A 148 13.42 -16.95 -20.99
CA ILE A 148 12.47 -15.94 -21.42
C ILE A 148 11.64 -15.54 -20.20
N GLU A 149 11.83 -14.32 -19.66
CA GLU A 149 11.15 -13.86 -18.43
C GLU A 149 9.63 -13.88 -18.55
N MET A 150 9.11 -13.54 -19.74
CA MET A 150 7.67 -13.54 -20.04
C MET A 150 7.43 -14.29 -21.35
N PRO A 151 7.36 -15.63 -21.33
CA PRO A 151 7.14 -16.40 -22.54
C PRO A 151 5.73 -16.11 -23.08
N ASP A 152 5.68 -15.75 -24.35
CA ASP A 152 4.44 -15.60 -25.11
C ASP A 152 3.66 -16.93 -25.17
N GLU A 153 2.44 -16.87 -25.70
CA GLU A 153 1.56 -18.03 -25.84
C GLU A 153 2.22 -19.18 -26.62
N ASP A 154 2.88 -18.86 -27.73
CA ASP A 154 3.43 -19.87 -28.61
C ASP A 154 4.72 -20.49 -28.07
N THR A 155 5.51 -19.72 -27.33
CA THR A 155 6.64 -20.23 -26.55
C THR A 155 6.17 -21.25 -25.53
N LYS A 156 5.05 -20.99 -24.85
CA LYS A 156 4.43 -21.97 -23.95
C LYS A 156 3.93 -23.20 -24.71
N ILE A 157 3.38 -23.04 -25.91
CA ILE A 157 3.03 -24.18 -26.79
C ILE A 157 4.29 -24.98 -27.15
N SER A 158 5.40 -24.34 -27.51
CA SER A 158 6.68 -24.99 -27.79
C SER A 158 7.23 -25.74 -26.57
N ILE A 159 7.14 -25.17 -25.37
CA ILE A 159 7.46 -25.85 -24.10
C ILE A 159 6.57 -27.10 -23.91
N SER A 160 5.28 -27.03 -24.27
CA SER A 160 4.39 -28.19 -24.21
C SER A 160 4.82 -29.31 -25.17
N ILE A 161 5.34 -28.96 -26.36
CA ILE A 161 5.88 -29.91 -27.34
C ILE A 161 7.17 -30.55 -26.81
N SER A 162 8.04 -29.79 -26.17
CA SER A 162 9.24 -30.32 -25.50
C SER A 162 8.87 -31.31 -24.40
N ASN A 163 7.91 -30.96 -23.54
CA ASN A 163 7.43 -31.84 -22.48
C ASN A 163 6.81 -33.13 -23.05
N ASN A 164 5.97 -33.05 -24.09
CA ASN A 164 5.44 -34.23 -24.77
C ASN A 164 6.57 -35.12 -25.32
N SER A 165 7.56 -34.53 -25.99
CA SER A 165 8.66 -35.29 -26.56
C SER A 165 9.54 -35.96 -25.50
N ILE A 166 9.80 -35.29 -24.37
CA ILE A 166 10.51 -35.86 -23.22
C ILE A 166 9.67 -36.98 -22.57
N GLY A 167 8.35 -36.81 -22.46
CA GLY A 167 7.46 -37.88 -22.00
C GLY A 167 7.56 -39.13 -22.88
N ASN A 168 7.62 -38.96 -24.21
CA ASN A 168 7.83 -40.09 -25.14
C ASN A 168 9.21 -40.74 -24.97
N ILE A 169 10.24 -39.97 -24.62
CA ILE A 169 11.56 -40.52 -24.28
C ILE A 169 11.47 -41.36 -23.00
N TYR A 170 10.76 -40.89 -21.98
CA TYR A 170 10.53 -41.66 -20.75
C TYR A 170 9.71 -42.92 -20.98
N LEU A 171 8.72 -42.90 -21.90
CA LEU A 171 8.01 -44.11 -22.33
C LEU A 171 8.98 -45.15 -22.91
N ALA A 172 9.86 -44.75 -23.82
CA ALA A 172 10.85 -45.64 -24.42
C ALA A 172 11.77 -46.23 -23.33
N LEU A 173 12.12 -45.45 -22.31
CA LEU A 173 12.95 -45.88 -21.18
C LEU A 173 12.19 -46.64 -20.09
N LYS A 174 10.92 -46.96 -20.33
CA LYS A 174 10.05 -47.66 -19.37
C LYS A 174 9.84 -46.90 -18.04
N GLN A 175 10.06 -45.59 -18.04
CA GLN A 175 9.82 -44.69 -16.91
C GLN A 175 8.41 -44.09 -17.00
N TYR A 176 7.40 -44.95 -16.92
CA TYR A 176 6.02 -44.58 -17.24
C TYR A 176 5.48 -43.47 -16.33
N GLN A 177 5.81 -43.48 -15.04
CA GLN A 177 5.35 -42.44 -14.12
C GLN A 177 5.89 -41.05 -14.47
N LEU A 178 7.18 -40.95 -14.80
CA LEU A 178 7.79 -39.70 -15.24
C LEU A 178 7.19 -39.24 -16.59
N ALA A 179 6.89 -40.18 -17.49
CA ALA A 179 6.22 -39.88 -18.75
C ALA A 179 4.85 -39.23 -18.51
N LEU A 180 4.03 -39.82 -17.62
CA LEU A 180 2.73 -39.30 -17.23
C LEU A 180 2.82 -37.86 -16.68
N GLU A 181 3.80 -37.56 -15.83
CA GLU A 181 4.01 -36.20 -15.32
C GLU A 181 4.29 -35.19 -16.44
N LYS A 182 5.12 -35.56 -17.42
CA LYS A 182 5.45 -34.70 -18.56
C LYS A 182 4.25 -34.49 -19.48
N PHE A 183 3.48 -35.53 -19.77
CA PHE A 183 2.25 -35.41 -20.56
C PHE A 183 1.21 -34.55 -19.87
N LYS A 184 1.02 -34.71 -18.54
CA LYS A 184 0.11 -33.87 -17.75
C LYS A 184 0.52 -32.40 -17.79
N LYS A 185 1.82 -32.10 -17.65
CA LYS A 185 2.34 -30.73 -17.80
C LYS A 185 2.06 -30.15 -19.19
N ALA A 186 2.20 -30.95 -20.25
CA ALA A 186 1.91 -30.53 -21.60
C ALA A 186 0.40 -30.24 -21.81
N ILE A 187 -0.49 -31.10 -21.29
CA ILE A 187 -1.95 -30.93 -21.39
C ILE A 187 -2.41 -29.63 -20.73
N ILE A 188 -1.96 -29.34 -19.49
CA ILE A 188 -2.35 -28.13 -18.76
C ILE A 188 -2.07 -26.87 -19.59
N THR A 189 -0.92 -26.82 -20.25
CA THR A 189 -0.56 -25.70 -21.12
C THR A 189 -1.43 -25.67 -22.37
N GLN A 190 -1.72 -26.82 -22.97
CA GLN A 190 -2.50 -26.91 -24.22
C GLN A 190 -3.99 -26.61 -24.01
N GLU A 191 -4.57 -26.97 -22.86
CA GLU A 191 -5.94 -26.61 -22.47
C GLU A 191 -6.10 -25.09 -22.38
N LYS A 192 -5.09 -24.39 -21.83
CA LYS A 192 -5.09 -22.94 -21.72
C LYS A 192 -5.15 -22.22 -23.08
N PHE A 193 -4.65 -22.85 -24.13
CA PHE A 193 -4.53 -22.28 -25.48
C PHE A 193 -5.38 -23.01 -26.52
N ASP A 194 -6.39 -23.78 -26.09
CA ASP A 194 -7.31 -24.56 -26.93
C ASP A 194 -6.62 -25.43 -28.02
N ASN A 195 -5.43 -25.96 -27.73
CA ASN A 195 -4.70 -26.79 -28.67
C ASN A 195 -5.18 -28.25 -28.61
N LYS A 196 -6.38 -28.49 -29.17
CA LYS A 196 -7.06 -29.80 -29.20
C LYS A 196 -6.20 -30.92 -29.78
N ARG A 197 -5.41 -30.62 -30.81
CA ARG A 197 -4.49 -31.60 -31.41
C ARG A 197 -3.39 -32.03 -30.42
N GLY A 198 -2.79 -31.07 -29.73
CA GLY A 198 -1.79 -31.35 -28.69
C GLY A 198 -2.37 -32.17 -27.55
N ILE A 199 -3.59 -31.82 -27.11
CA ILE A 199 -4.31 -32.52 -26.05
C ILE A 199 -4.57 -33.98 -26.46
N ALA A 200 -5.09 -34.21 -27.67
CA ALA A 200 -5.33 -35.55 -28.21
C ALA A 200 -4.04 -36.40 -28.21
N ILE A 201 -2.92 -35.84 -28.67
CA ILE A 201 -1.62 -36.54 -28.70
C ILE A 201 -1.16 -36.93 -27.29
N ASN A 202 -1.31 -36.03 -26.30
CA ASN A 202 -0.87 -36.33 -24.93
C ASN A 202 -1.76 -37.37 -24.26
N TYR A 203 -3.08 -37.32 -24.45
CA TYR A 203 -3.98 -38.39 -23.97
C TYR A 203 -3.63 -39.74 -24.60
N GLN A 204 -3.33 -39.77 -25.90
CA GLN A 204 -2.85 -40.98 -26.56
C GLN A 204 -1.60 -41.53 -25.88
N ASN A 205 -0.60 -40.69 -25.63
CA ASN A 205 0.65 -41.13 -25.02
C ASN A 205 0.48 -41.53 -23.54
N MET A 206 -0.43 -40.90 -22.79
CA MET A 206 -0.79 -41.34 -21.45
C MET A 206 -1.46 -42.71 -21.47
N GLY A 207 -2.33 -42.99 -22.46
CA GLY A 207 -2.90 -44.32 -22.65
C GLY A 207 -1.83 -45.39 -22.89
N VAL A 208 -0.79 -45.06 -23.67
CA VAL A 208 0.38 -45.94 -23.85
C VAL A 208 1.13 -46.15 -22.53
N ALA A 209 1.29 -45.12 -21.69
CA ALA A 209 1.94 -45.24 -20.38
C ALA A 209 1.16 -46.18 -19.45
N PHE A 210 -0.16 -45.97 -19.31
CA PHE A 210 -1.02 -46.79 -18.47
C PHE A 210 -1.10 -48.24 -18.94
N LYS A 211 -1.19 -48.47 -20.27
CA LYS A 211 -1.14 -49.83 -20.85
C LYS A 211 0.11 -50.57 -20.41
N ASN A 212 1.28 -49.92 -20.46
CA ASN A 212 2.54 -50.54 -20.07
C ASN A 212 2.72 -50.67 -18.55
N LEU A 213 1.99 -49.89 -17.74
CA LEU A 213 1.89 -50.09 -16.30
C LEU A 213 0.96 -51.25 -15.91
N GLY A 214 0.20 -51.80 -16.87
CA GLY A 214 -0.81 -52.83 -16.65
C GLY A 214 -2.17 -52.27 -16.21
N ASP A 215 -2.33 -50.95 -16.15
CA ASP A 215 -3.63 -50.30 -15.87
C ASP A 215 -4.42 -50.16 -17.17
N ILE A 216 -5.10 -51.26 -17.51
CA ILE A 216 -5.80 -51.41 -18.78
C ILE A 216 -7.03 -50.48 -18.89
N ASP A 217 -7.73 -50.27 -17.78
CA ASP A 217 -8.93 -49.43 -17.75
C ASP A 217 -8.55 -47.96 -17.92
N ALA A 218 -7.52 -47.49 -17.21
CA ALA A 218 -7.00 -46.13 -17.41
C ALA A 218 -6.47 -45.94 -18.84
N ALA A 219 -5.84 -46.96 -19.43
CA ALA A 219 -5.38 -46.88 -20.82
C ALA A 219 -6.53 -46.62 -21.80
N LEU A 220 -7.63 -47.39 -21.70
CA LEU A 220 -8.82 -47.19 -22.53
C LEU A 220 -9.45 -45.82 -22.32
N GLU A 221 -9.59 -45.37 -21.07
CA GLU A 221 -10.13 -44.05 -20.77
C GLU A 221 -9.36 -42.94 -21.52
N HIS A 222 -8.03 -42.99 -21.48
CA HIS A 222 -7.18 -41.99 -22.11
C HIS A 222 -7.20 -42.12 -23.64
N TYR A 223 -7.28 -43.32 -24.21
CA TYR A 223 -7.46 -43.49 -25.65
C TYR A 223 -8.82 -42.98 -26.14
N TYR A 224 -9.91 -43.18 -25.39
CA TYR A 224 -11.21 -42.64 -25.75
C TYR A 224 -11.24 -41.11 -25.66
N LYS A 225 -10.59 -40.51 -24.65
CA LYS A 225 -10.40 -39.05 -24.61
C LYS A 225 -9.65 -38.55 -25.84
N SER A 226 -8.55 -39.22 -26.21
CA SER A 226 -7.80 -38.88 -27.43
C SER A 226 -8.65 -38.99 -28.70
N LEU A 227 -9.44 -40.07 -28.81
CA LEU A 227 -10.33 -40.30 -29.95
C LEU A 227 -11.40 -39.21 -30.06
N ALA A 228 -12.00 -38.80 -28.93
CA ALA A 228 -13.01 -37.74 -28.91
C ALA A 228 -12.47 -36.42 -29.50
N TYR A 229 -11.26 -36.00 -29.08
CA TYR A 229 -10.62 -34.83 -29.66
C TYR A 229 -10.28 -35.02 -31.14
N ASN A 230 -9.78 -36.19 -31.55
CA ASN A 230 -9.45 -36.46 -32.95
C ASN A 230 -10.69 -36.47 -33.87
N LEU A 231 -11.84 -36.93 -33.37
CA LEU A 231 -13.13 -36.83 -34.07
C LEU A 231 -13.56 -35.37 -34.20
N GLU A 232 -13.44 -34.58 -33.14
CA GLU A 232 -13.79 -33.16 -33.13
C GLU A 232 -12.97 -32.37 -34.17
N ILE A 233 -11.66 -32.59 -34.23
CA ILE A 233 -10.76 -31.92 -35.19
C ILE A 233 -10.71 -32.62 -36.56
N LYS A 234 -11.49 -33.70 -36.77
CA LYS A 234 -11.55 -34.49 -38.01
C LYS A 234 -10.17 -34.97 -38.49
N SER A 235 -9.36 -35.48 -37.55
CA SER A 235 -8.01 -35.98 -37.82
C SER A 235 -8.04 -37.47 -38.16
N ASP A 236 -8.14 -37.81 -39.44
CA ASP A 236 -8.10 -39.20 -39.94
C ASP A 236 -6.91 -39.99 -39.36
N LEU A 237 -5.72 -39.39 -39.35
CA LEU A 237 -4.52 -40.01 -38.79
C LEU A 237 -4.66 -40.29 -37.29
N GLY A 238 -5.21 -39.34 -36.53
CA GLY A 238 -5.41 -39.52 -35.10
C GLY A 238 -6.45 -40.59 -34.80
N ILE A 239 -7.52 -40.65 -35.60
CA ILE A 239 -8.55 -41.70 -35.51
C ILE A 239 -7.92 -43.08 -35.74
N VAL A 240 -7.07 -43.24 -36.78
CA VAL A 240 -6.35 -44.49 -37.06
C VAL A 240 -5.50 -44.92 -35.85
N ILE A 241 -4.72 -43.99 -35.27
CA ILE A 241 -3.86 -44.26 -34.12
C ILE A 241 -4.68 -44.70 -32.90
N CYS A 242 -5.78 -43.99 -32.59
CA CYS A 242 -6.61 -44.33 -31.44
C CYS A 242 -7.30 -45.70 -31.62
N HIS A 243 -7.86 -45.99 -32.80
CA HIS A 243 -8.50 -47.29 -33.07
C HIS A 243 -7.50 -48.43 -32.97
N GLN A 244 -6.27 -48.23 -33.49
CA GLN A 244 -5.19 -49.20 -33.38
C GLN A 244 -4.86 -49.50 -31.91
N SER A 245 -4.66 -48.46 -31.10
CA SER A 245 -4.30 -48.65 -29.68
C SER A 245 -5.45 -49.19 -28.82
N ILE A 246 -6.70 -48.82 -29.11
CA ILE A 246 -7.89 -49.41 -28.48
C ILE A 246 -7.97 -50.91 -28.83
N SER A 247 -7.72 -51.27 -30.10
CA SER A 247 -7.72 -52.67 -30.54
C SER A 247 -6.66 -53.49 -29.80
N GLU A 248 -5.45 -52.97 -29.64
CA GLU A 248 -4.41 -53.64 -28.84
C GLU A 248 -4.87 -53.90 -27.39
N VAL A 249 -5.56 -52.95 -26.77
CA VAL A 249 -6.06 -53.12 -25.41
C VAL A 249 -7.21 -54.14 -25.36
N LEU A 250 -8.13 -54.10 -26.32
CA LEU A 250 -9.22 -55.08 -26.41
C LEU A 250 -8.68 -56.51 -26.61
N ILE A 251 -7.58 -56.68 -27.35
CA ILE A 251 -6.85 -57.95 -27.44
C ILE A 251 -6.35 -58.39 -26.06
N LEU A 252 -5.76 -57.50 -25.26
CA LEU A 252 -5.30 -57.82 -23.90
C LEU A 252 -6.46 -58.21 -22.97
N GLN A 253 -7.65 -57.65 -23.19
CA GLN A 253 -8.88 -58.01 -22.47
C GLN A 253 -9.55 -59.29 -22.97
N GLY A 254 -9.04 -59.92 -24.04
CA GLY A 254 -9.67 -61.10 -24.66
C GLY A 254 -10.88 -60.79 -25.55
N LYS A 255 -11.17 -59.51 -25.82
CA LYS A 255 -12.32 -59.04 -26.61
C LYS A 255 -11.96 -58.96 -28.10
N TYR A 256 -11.67 -60.10 -28.71
CA TYR A 256 -11.09 -60.15 -30.05
C TYR A 256 -12.03 -59.68 -31.17
N ASP A 257 -13.33 -60.00 -31.09
CA ASP A 257 -14.31 -59.55 -32.09
C ASP A 257 -14.48 -58.02 -32.09
N GLU A 258 -14.50 -57.41 -30.90
CA GLU A 258 -14.54 -55.95 -30.76
C GLU A 258 -13.26 -55.33 -31.32
N ALA A 259 -12.09 -55.88 -30.97
CA ALA A 259 -10.80 -55.43 -31.52
C ALA A 259 -10.78 -55.50 -33.05
N TYR A 260 -11.34 -56.57 -33.64
CA TYR A 260 -11.41 -56.75 -35.09
C TYR A 260 -12.24 -55.66 -35.75
N LYS A 261 -13.39 -55.32 -35.16
CA LYS A 261 -14.25 -54.24 -35.64
C LYS A 261 -13.50 -52.89 -35.65
N TYR A 262 -12.86 -52.54 -34.53
CA TYR A 262 -12.10 -51.29 -34.42
C TYR A 262 -10.96 -51.20 -35.45
N ILE A 263 -10.15 -52.26 -35.60
CA ILE A 263 -8.99 -52.20 -36.49
C ILE A 263 -9.38 -52.26 -37.97
N SER A 264 -10.39 -53.07 -38.34
CA SER A 264 -10.80 -53.23 -39.74
C SER A 264 -11.41 -51.96 -40.34
N GLU A 265 -12.12 -51.17 -39.53
CA GLU A 265 -12.70 -49.88 -39.96
C GLU A 265 -11.63 -48.88 -40.43
N VAL A 266 -10.44 -48.91 -39.81
CA VAL A 266 -9.38 -47.92 -40.07
C VAL A 266 -8.33 -48.36 -41.08
N VAL A 267 -8.38 -49.62 -41.57
CA VAL A 267 -7.49 -50.10 -42.65
C VAL A 267 -7.55 -49.20 -43.90
N PRO A 268 -8.72 -48.98 -44.55
CA PRO A 268 -8.79 -48.14 -45.74
C PRO A 268 -8.42 -46.68 -45.47
N ILE A 269 -8.67 -46.19 -44.25
CA ILE A 269 -8.29 -44.84 -43.83
C ILE A 269 -6.77 -44.75 -43.73
N SER A 270 -6.11 -45.74 -43.15
CA SER A 270 -4.65 -45.77 -43.02
C SER A 270 -3.93 -45.77 -44.38
N GLU A 271 -4.46 -46.51 -45.37
CA GLU A 271 -3.93 -46.54 -46.73
C GLU A 271 -4.12 -45.19 -47.44
N ARG A 272 -5.31 -44.59 -47.29
CA ARG A 272 -5.61 -43.25 -47.84
C ARG A 272 -4.73 -42.15 -47.24
N VAL A 273 -4.47 -42.20 -45.93
CA VAL A 273 -3.61 -41.23 -45.24
C VAL A 273 -2.14 -41.36 -45.69
N GLY A 274 -1.71 -42.56 -46.10
CA GLY A 274 -0.39 -42.81 -46.69
C GLY A 274 0.78 -42.70 -45.72
N ASN A 275 0.53 -42.71 -44.41
CA ASN A 275 1.58 -42.71 -43.40
C ASN A 275 2.06 -44.14 -43.13
N GLN A 276 3.12 -44.55 -43.82
CA GLN A 276 3.61 -45.93 -43.86
C GLN A 276 4.01 -46.50 -42.49
N TYR A 277 4.38 -45.62 -41.53
CA TYR A 277 4.61 -46.03 -40.15
C TYR A 277 3.36 -46.65 -39.54
N TYR A 278 2.26 -45.90 -39.50
CA TYR A 278 1.01 -46.36 -38.89
C TYR A 278 0.28 -47.38 -39.75
N THR A 279 0.39 -47.31 -41.08
CA THR A 279 -0.16 -48.34 -41.96
C THR A 279 0.46 -49.70 -41.66
N SER A 280 1.78 -49.77 -41.43
CA SER A 280 2.43 -51.03 -41.04
C SER A 280 1.94 -51.57 -39.68
N GLU A 281 1.75 -50.70 -38.69
CA GLU A 281 1.23 -51.07 -37.36
C GLU A 281 -0.24 -51.51 -37.41
N VAL A 282 -1.06 -50.88 -38.25
CA VAL A 282 -2.47 -51.28 -38.46
C VAL A 282 -2.54 -52.69 -39.03
N TYR A 283 -1.74 -53.00 -40.05
CA TYR A 283 -1.67 -54.35 -40.62
C TYR A 283 -1.13 -55.39 -39.62
N ALA A 284 -0.12 -55.03 -38.84
CA ALA A 284 0.40 -55.89 -37.78
C ALA A 284 -0.66 -56.18 -36.71
N THR A 285 -1.41 -55.15 -36.29
CA THR A 285 -2.48 -55.27 -35.29
C THR A 285 -3.65 -56.09 -35.83
N LEU A 286 -4.10 -55.85 -37.06
CA LEU A 286 -5.14 -56.64 -37.73
C LEU A 286 -4.74 -58.11 -37.82
N GLY A 287 -3.49 -58.38 -38.22
CA GLY A 287 -2.96 -59.74 -38.29
C GLY A 287 -2.91 -60.42 -36.92
N ASN A 288 -2.56 -59.68 -35.86
CA ASN A 288 -2.59 -60.19 -34.49
C ASN A 288 -4.02 -60.49 -34.01
N VAL A 289 -5.00 -59.61 -34.27
CA VAL A 289 -6.41 -59.89 -33.94
C VAL A 289 -6.88 -61.16 -34.64
N GLN A 290 -6.60 -61.30 -35.94
CA GLN A 290 -6.94 -62.50 -36.71
C GLN A 290 -6.25 -63.75 -36.19
N LEU A 291 -5.02 -63.63 -35.67
CA LEU A 291 -4.31 -64.71 -35.02
C LEU A 291 -5.02 -65.16 -33.73
N LYS A 292 -5.58 -64.23 -32.94
CA LYS A 292 -6.37 -64.55 -31.74
C LYS A 292 -7.74 -65.16 -32.07
N LEU A 293 -8.31 -64.79 -33.22
CA LEU A 293 -9.54 -65.38 -33.77
C LEU A 293 -9.33 -66.71 -34.53
N ASP A 294 -8.11 -67.25 -34.54
CA ASP A 294 -7.72 -68.46 -35.29
C ASP A 294 -7.90 -68.39 -36.82
N SER A 295 -8.02 -67.19 -37.38
CA SER A 295 -7.99 -66.93 -38.84
C SER A 295 -6.53 -66.89 -39.35
N LEU A 296 -5.85 -68.04 -39.31
CA LEU A 296 -4.40 -68.13 -39.47
C LEU A 296 -3.88 -67.77 -40.88
N ASN A 297 -4.71 -67.87 -41.92
CA ASN A 297 -4.28 -67.55 -43.30
C ASN A 297 -4.35 -66.05 -43.55
N GLU A 298 -5.43 -65.42 -43.13
CA GLU A 298 -5.65 -63.98 -43.18
C GLU A 298 -4.63 -63.25 -42.30
N ALA A 299 -4.41 -63.77 -41.07
CA ALA A 299 -3.39 -63.27 -40.17
C ALA A 299 -2.01 -63.24 -40.85
N LYS A 300 -1.62 -64.34 -41.52
CA LYS A 300 -0.35 -64.42 -42.24
C LYS A 300 -0.25 -63.34 -43.32
N VAL A 301 -1.26 -63.18 -44.16
CA VAL A 301 -1.27 -62.20 -45.25
C VAL A 301 -1.07 -60.78 -44.71
N ASN A 302 -1.82 -60.40 -43.68
CA ASN A 302 -1.75 -59.07 -43.11
C ASN A 302 -0.44 -58.81 -42.34
N LEU A 303 0.07 -59.80 -41.59
CA LEU A 303 1.37 -59.69 -40.92
C LEU A 303 2.54 -59.57 -41.93
N GLU A 304 2.51 -60.33 -43.03
CA GLU A 304 3.52 -60.24 -44.08
C GLU A 304 3.46 -58.89 -44.83
N LYS A 305 2.24 -58.36 -45.07
CA LYS A 305 2.05 -57.02 -45.64
C LYS A 305 2.61 -55.92 -44.72
N GLY A 306 2.29 -55.97 -43.42
CA GLY A 306 2.83 -55.06 -42.41
C GLY A 306 4.37 -55.11 -42.34
N LEU A 307 4.95 -56.32 -42.33
CA LEU A 307 6.40 -56.53 -42.32
C LEU A 307 7.08 -55.98 -43.59
N ALA A 308 6.46 -56.15 -44.76
CA ALA A 308 6.98 -55.66 -46.03
C ALA A 308 7.09 -54.13 -46.04
N ILE A 309 6.01 -53.44 -45.67
CA ILE A 309 5.97 -51.97 -45.54
C ILE A 309 7.04 -51.50 -44.55
N ALA A 310 7.12 -52.14 -43.37
CA ALA A 310 8.07 -51.75 -42.34
C ALA A 310 9.54 -51.93 -42.78
N LYS A 311 9.85 -52.98 -43.56
CA LYS A 311 11.19 -53.20 -44.13
C LYS A 311 11.54 -52.19 -45.21
N GLU A 312 10.62 -51.94 -46.13
CA GLU A 312 10.81 -50.99 -47.23
C GLU A 312 11.14 -49.58 -46.71
N HIS A 313 10.39 -49.13 -45.69
CA HIS A 313 10.56 -47.81 -45.09
C HIS A 313 11.51 -47.79 -43.88
N LYS A 314 12.22 -48.89 -43.61
CA LYS A 314 13.22 -49.01 -42.53
C LYS A 314 12.68 -48.60 -41.15
N ILE A 315 11.51 -49.11 -40.77
CA ILE A 315 10.82 -48.84 -39.50
C ILE A 315 11.12 -49.98 -38.51
N PRO A 316 12.07 -49.82 -37.56
CA PRO A 316 12.51 -50.94 -36.72
C PRO A 316 11.40 -51.48 -35.80
N SER A 317 10.56 -50.61 -35.24
CA SER A 317 9.45 -51.00 -34.37
C SER A 317 8.45 -51.91 -35.08
N GLY A 318 8.01 -51.53 -36.28
CA GLY A 318 7.08 -52.32 -37.10
C GLY A 318 7.69 -53.65 -37.57
N ILE A 319 9.00 -53.67 -37.88
CA ILE A 319 9.72 -54.91 -38.21
C ILE A 319 9.71 -55.86 -37.01
N ASN A 320 10.06 -55.38 -35.82
CA ASN A 320 10.12 -56.20 -34.60
C ASN A 320 8.74 -56.73 -34.22
N GLN A 321 7.72 -55.88 -34.22
CA GLN A 321 6.35 -56.26 -33.89
C GLN A 321 5.80 -57.31 -34.86
N SER A 322 5.95 -57.08 -36.18
CA SER A 322 5.46 -58.03 -37.19
C SER A 322 6.18 -59.37 -37.11
N ASN A 323 7.51 -59.37 -36.85
CA ASN A 323 8.26 -60.60 -36.64
C ASN A 323 7.79 -61.34 -35.37
N LEU A 324 7.44 -60.64 -34.29
CA LEU A 324 6.94 -61.26 -33.07
C LEU A 324 5.60 -61.96 -33.31
N TYR A 325 4.66 -61.29 -33.99
CA TYR A 325 3.36 -61.91 -34.31
C TYR A 325 3.48 -63.04 -35.34
N LEU A 326 4.42 -62.95 -36.29
CA LEU A 326 4.71 -64.06 -37.20
C LEU A 326 5.31 -65.26 -36.43
N ALA A 327 6.15 -65.01 -35.42
CA ALA A 327 6.67 -66.08 -34.57
C ALA A 327 5.53 -66.81 -33.86
N GLU A 328 4.61 -66.07 -33.24
CA GLU A 328 3.42 -66.62 -32.59
C GLU A 328 2.53 -67.39 -33.58
N LEU A 329 2.35 -66.87 -34.80
CA LEU A 329 1.60 -67.54 -35.86
C LEU A 329 2.20 -68.89 -36.25
N TYR A 330 3.52 -68.94 -36.46
CA TYR A 330 4.20 -70.20 -36.78
C TYR A 330 4.25 -71.16 -35.59
N GLU A 331 4.24 -70.65 -34.35
CA GLU A 331 4.10 -71.48 -33.15
C GLU A 331 2.72 -72.14 -33.08
N LYS A 332 1.62 -71.39 -33.31
CA LYS A 332 0.26 -71.93 -33.42
C LYS A 332 0.12 -72.97 -34.54
N LYS A 333 0.84 -72.79 -35.65
CA LYS A 333 0.94 -73.78 -36.74
C LYS A 333 1.85 -74.97 -36.44
N ARG A 334 2.50 -75.00 -35.27
CA ARG A 334 3.51 -76.00 -34.85
C ARG A 334 4.75 -76.06 -35.75
N GLU A 335 5.05 -74.97 -36.46
CA GLU A 335 6.25 -74.79 -37.27
C GLU A 335 7.37 -74.13 -36.46
N TYR A 336 7.81 -74.80 -35.38
CA TYR A 336 8.68 -74.22 -34.35
C TYR A 336 10.01 -73.65 -34.86
N LYS A 337 10.59 -74.23 -35.91
CA LYS A 337 11.83 -73.72 -36.52
C LYS A 337 11.62 -72.32 -37.10
N LYS A 338 10.54 -72.11 -37.85
CA LYS A 338 10.22 -70.79 -38.41
C LYS A 338 9.84 -69.81 -37.30
N ALA A 339 9.07 -70.26 -36.31
CA ALA A 339 8.72 -69.45 -35.14
C ALA A 339 9.98 -68.90 -34.45
N TYR A 340 10.97 -69.77 -34.19
CA TYR A 340 12.24 -69.38 -33.59
C TYR A 340 13.05 -68.39 -34.46
N GLU A 341 13.10 -68.58 -35.77
CA GLU A 341 13.79 -67.64 -36.68
C GLU A 341 13.18 -66.23 -36.65
N PHE A 342 11.85 -66.14 -36.65
CA PHE A 342 11.14 -64.87 -36.55
C PHE A 342 11.32 -64.23 -35.16
N TYR A 343 11.22 -65.01 -34.09
CA TYR A 343 11.47 -64.54 -32.72
C TYR A 343 12.89 -64.00 -32.55
N LYS A 344 13.90 -64.72 -33.03
CA LYS A 344 15.31 -64.29 -32.98
C LYS A 344 15.51 -62.93 -33.67
N ARG A 345 14.92 -62.73 -34.85
CA ARG A 345 14.98 -61.45 -35.58
C ARG A 345 14.34 -60.30 -34.79
N ALA A 346 13.21 -60.55 -34.12
CA ALA A 346 12.56 -59.54 -33.27
C ALA A 346 13.44 -59.11 -32.09
N ILE A 347 14.03 -60.07 -31.37
CA ILE A 347 14.89 -59.80 -30.21
C ILE A 347 16.21 -59.11 -30.60
N GLU A 348 16.83 -59.51 -31.71
CA GLU A 348 18.04 -58.84 -32.23
C GLU A 348 17.75 -57.38 -32.61
N GLY A 349 16.58 -57.12 -33.19
CA GLY A 349 16.13 -55.76 -33.48
C GLY A 349 15.88 -54.95 -32.21
N GLU A 350 15.23 -55.52 -31.20
CA GLU A 350 14.98 -54.84 -29.92
C GLU A 350 16.29 -54.44 -29.21
N LYS A 351 17.27 -55.35 -29.16
CA LYS A 351 18.60 -55.06 -28.59
C LYS A 351 19.36 -53.96 -29.34
N LYS A 352 19.17 -53.85 -30.65
CA LYS A 352 19.78 -52.79 -31.45
C LYS A 352 19.16 -51.42 -31.16
N THR A 353 17.85 -51.39 -30.90
CA THR A 353 17.10 -50.16 -30.58
C THR A 353 17.28 -49.73 -29.12
N PHE A 354 17.28 -50.68 -28.19
CA PHE A 354 17.44 -50.46 -26.74
C PHE A 354 18.80 -50.99 -26.26
N ASN A 355 19.83 -50.14 -26.35
CA ASN A 355 21.13 -50.42 -25.73
C ASN A 355 21.14 -49.91 -24.28
N ASP A 356 21.56 -50.73 -23.33
CA ASP A 356 21.72 -50.38 -21.90
C ASP A 356 22.51 -49.07 -21.69
N LYS A 357 23.45 -48.76 -22.60
CA LYS A 357 24.20 -47.48 -22.59
C LYS A 357 23.30 -46.25 -22.79
N ASN A 358 22.26 -46.34 -23.63
CA ASN A 358 21.31 -45.24 -23.83
C ASN A 358 20.47 -45.03 -22.57
N ILE A 359 20.05 -46.12 -21.92
CA ILE A 359 19.28 -46.08 -20.66
C ILE A 359 20.10 -45.41 -19.56
N SER A 360 21.34 -45.87 -19.34
CA SER A 360 22.23 -45.30 -18.32
C SER A 360 22.55 -43.82 -18.57
N TYR A 361 22.86 -43.44 -19.81
CA TYR A 361 23.15 -42.05 -20.15
C TYR A 361 21.95 -41.14 -19.90
N VAL A 362 20.75 -41.56 -20.35
CA VAL A 362 19.55 -40.74 -20.15
C VAL A 362 19.21 -40.63 -18.67
N ASN A 363 19.29 -41.73 -17.90
CA ASN A 363 19.06 -41.67 -16.45
C ASN A 363 20.01 -40.68 -15.76
N ASN A 364 21.30 -40.68 -16.13
CA ASN A 364 22.26 -39.70 -15.60
C ASN A 364 21.89 -38.26 -15.99
N LEU A 365 21.41 -38.05 -17.22
CA LEU A 365 21.02 -36.72 -17.71
C LEU A 365 19.72 -36.21 -17.06
N ILE A 366 18.75 -37.09 -16.83
CA ILE A 366 17.52 -36.79 -16.06
C ILE A 366 17.90 -36.36 -14.65
N ASN A 367 18.73 -37.16 -13.96
CA ASN A 367 19.19 -36.85 -12.62
C ASN A 367 19.91 -35.50 -12.56
N LYS A 368 20.75 -35.19 -13.56
CA LYS A 368 21.42 -33.89 -13.63
C LYS A 368 20.43 -32.73 -13.81
N TYR A 369 19.46 -32.89 -14.71
CA TYR A 369 18.44 -31.87 -14.96
C TYR A 369 17.54 -31.64 -13.74
N ASP A 370 17.05 -32.70 -13.09
CA ASP A 370 16.21 -32.59 -11.90
C ASP A 370 16.97 -31.93 -10.73
N ASN A 371 18.28 -32.21 -10.61
CA ASN A 371 19.16 -31.50 -9.68
C ASN A 371 19.30 -30.01 -10.01
N GLU A 372 19.42 -29.64 -11.29
CA GLU A 372 19.50 -28.23 -11.71
C GLU A 372 18.19 -27.47 -11.47
N VAL A 373 17.05 -28.07 -11.81
CA VAL A 373 15.72 -27.48 -11.55
C VAL A 373 15.50 -27.28 -10.05
N SER A 374 15.84 -28.29 -9.23
CA SER A 374 15.74 -28.20 -7.77
C SER A 374 16.66 -27.12 -7.20
N SER A 375 17.90 -27.04 -7.71
CA SER A 375 18.87 -26.01 -7.31
C SER A 375 18.42 -24.60 -7.67
N ASN A 376 17.83 -24.41 -8.85
CA ASN A 376 17.28 -23.12 -9.30
C ASN A 376 16.10 -22.69 -8.43
N LYS A 377 15.24 -23.63 -8.03
CA LYS A 377 14.11 -23.36 -7.12
C LYS A 377 14.58 -23.01 -5.71
N ILE A 378 15.63 -23.67 -5.21
CA ILE A 378 16.26 -23.30 -3.93
C ILE A 378 16.84 -21.88 -4.02
N ARG A 379 17.48 -21.53 -5.14
CA ARG A 379 18.03 -20.19 -5.36
C ARG A 379 16.94 -19.11 -5.42
N SER A 380 15.81 -19.38 -6.07
CA SER A 380 14.69 -18.41 -6.12
C SER A 380 14.08 -18.20 -4.72
N LEU A 381 13.83 -19.27 -3.99
CA LEU A 381 13.34 -19.21 -2.61
C LEU A 381 14.32 -18.49 -1.66
N ALA A 382 15.63 -18.69 -1.84
CA ALA A 382 16.66 -17.99 -1.07
C ALA A 382 16.61 -16.47 -1.30
N LYS A 383 16.47 -16.03 -2.56
CA LYS A 383 16.29 -14.60 -2.89
C LYS A 383 15.03 -14.02 -2.26
N GLU A 384 13.90 -14.73 -2.32
CA GLU A 384 12.65 -14.29 -1.69
C GLU A 384 12.81 -14.12 -0.17
N ASN A 385 13.51 -15.06 0.48
CA ASN A 385 13.77 -15.01 1.91
C ASN A 385 14.69 -13.84 2.29
N GLU A 386 15.71 -13.54 1.49
CA GLU A 386 16.55 -12.34 1.67
C GLU A 386 15.72 -11.05 1.56
N ILE A 387 14.86 -10.95 0.54
CA ILE A 387 13.97 -9.79 0.35
C ILE A 387 13.02 -9.65 1.56
N ALA A 388 12.48 -10.75 2.07
CA ALA A 388 11.62 -10.74 3.25
C ALA A 388 12.37 -10.23 4.50
N LYS A 389 13.61 -10.68 4.72
CA LYS A 389 14.47 -10.17 5.81
C LYS A 389 14.74 -8.67 5.69
N LEU A 390 15.05 -8.19 4.48
CA LEU A 390 15.26 -6.75 4.24
C LEU A 390 14.00 -5.92 4.51
N LYS A 391 12.81 -6.42 4.12
CA LYS A 391 11.53 -5.76 4.43
C LYS A 391 11.28 -5.67 5.95
N LEU A 392 11.56 -6.74 6.69
CA LEU A 392 11.42 -6.75 8.16
C LEU A 392 12.34 -5.73 8.82
N LEU A 393 13.61 -5.65 8.41
CA LEU A 393 14.55 -4.65 8.91
C LEU A 393 14.07 -3.22 8.62
N ARG A 394 13.59 -2.97 7.40
CA ARG A 394 13.02 -1.67 7.02
C ARG A 394 11.84 -1.28 7.92
N ASN A 395 10.90 -2.20 8.13
CA ASN A 395 9.72 -1.95 8.97
C ASN A 395 10.11 -1.70 10.44
N ARG A 396 11.07 -2.47 10.97
CA ARG A 396 11.62 -2.25 12.33
C ARG A 396 12.23 -0.86 12.47
N ASN A 397 13.04 -0.43 11.49
CA ASN A 397 13.68 0.88 11.54
C ASN A 397 12.66 2.03 11.45
N ILE A 398 11.65 1.91 10.60
CA ILE A 398 10.55 2.89 10.51
C ILE A 398 9.87 3.03 11.87
N LEU A 399 9.53 1.90 12.52
CA LEU A 399 8.86 1.89 13.81
C LEU A 399 9.69 2.61 14.90
N ILE A 400 10.99 2.34 14.96
CA ILE A 400 11.91 3.00 15.89
C ILE A 400 11.94 4.52 15.66
N ILE A 401 12.06 4.96 14.39
CA ILE A 401 12.08 6.39 14.05
C ILE A 401 10.79 7.07 14.51
N THR A 402 9.62 6.47 14.24
CA THR A 402 8.33 7.02 14.71
C THR A 402 8.23 7.13 16.23
N LEU A 403 8.70 6.13 16.98
CA LEU A 403 8.69 6.18 18.45
C LEU A 403 9.57 7.31 18.99
N VAL A 404 10.77 7.48 18.42
CA VAL A 404 11.69 8.57 18.82
C VAL A 404 11.07 9.93 18.52
N SER A 405 10.44 10.11 17.35
CA SER A 405 9.78 11.37 16.99
C SER A 405 8.63 11.72 17.95
N ILE A 406 7.82 10.75 18.35
CA ILE A 406 6.72 10.95 19.32
C ILE A 406 7.28 11.38 20.69
N ALA A 407 8.33 10.73 21.17
CA ALA A 407 8.97 11.09 22.44
C ALA A 407 9.52 12.52 22.43
N LEU A 408 10.18 12.91 21.33
CA LEU A 408 10.77 14.24 21.15
C LEU A 408 9.69 15.33 21.12
N LEU A 409 8.55 15.06 20.47
CA LEU A 409 7.39 15.95 20.46
C LEU A 409 6.79 16.14 21.87
N GLY A 410 6.71 15.06 22.66
CA GLY A 410 6.26 15.11 24.05
C GLY A 410 7.14 15.99 24.94
N VAL A 411 8.46 15.88 24.81
CA VAL A 411 9.42 16.72 25.56
C VAL A 411 9.24 18.20 25.20
N LEU A 412 9.06 18.51 23.92
CA LEU A 412 8.87 19.88 23.44
C LEU A 412 7.59 20.49 24.01
N LEU A 413 6.46 19.76 23.96
CA LEU A 413 5.19 20.20 24.52
C LEU A 413 5.28 20.44 26.03
N TYR A 414 5.94 19.55 26.77
CA TYR A 414 6.16 19.71 28.21
C TYR A 414 6.97 20.96 28.53
N SER A 415 8.04 21.22 27.77
CA SER A 415 8.88 22.42 27.93
C SER A 415 8.05 23.70 27.71
N MET A 416 7.25 23.75 26.64
CA MET A 416 6.36 24.88 26.36
C MET A 416 5.34 25.11 27.48
N TYR A 417 4.74 24.04 27.99
CA TYR A 417 3.79 24.12 29.11
C TYR A 417 4.46 24.71 30.36
N ARG A 418 5.64 24.20 30.74
CA ARG A 418 6.40 24.69 31.90
C ARG A 418 6.76 26.17 31.76
N GLN A 419 7.13 26.61 30.56
CA GLN A 419 7.49 28.00 30.31
C GLN A 419 6.29 28.95 30.45
N ARG A 420 5.09 28.52 30.05
CA ARG A 420 3.85 29.29 30.27
C ARG A 420 3.53 29.44 31.76
N LEU A 421 3.69 28.38 32.54
CA LEU A 421 3.43 28.40 33.99
C LEU A 421 4.31 29.45 34.69
N LEU A 422 5.62 29.42 34.43
CA LEU A 422 6.58 30.37 35.02
C LEU A 422 6.29 31.83 34.65
N ASN A 423 5.77 32.10 33.46
CA ASN A 423 5.42 33.47 33.05
C ASN A 423 4.20 34.01 33.78
N ASN A 424 3.24 33.15 34.13
CA ASN A 424 2.06 33.55 34.90
C ASN A 424 2.45 33.94 36.33
N ASP A 425 3.30 33.16 36.99
CA ASP A 425 3.78 33.44 38.35
C ASP A 425 4.48 34.81 38.42
N LYS A 426 5.33 35.11 37.42
CA LYS A 426 6.00 36.42 37.31
C LYS A 426 5.01 37.58 37.20
N LYS A 427 3.88 37.38 36.51
CA LYS A 427 2.86 38.42 36.33
C LYS A 427 2.13 38.71 37.63
N ILE A 428 1.82 37.68 38.42
CA ILE A 428 1.15 37.82 39.73
C ILE A 428 2.02 38.62 40.69
N LEU A 429 3.30 38.24 40.84
CA LEU A 429 4.27 38.92 41.70
C LEU A 429 4.39 40.43 41.38
N LYS A 430 4.34 40.80 40.09
CA LYS A 430 4.42 42.20 39.68
C LYS A 430 3.20 43.02 40.11
N LEU A 431 2.00 42.45 40.02
CA LEU A 431 0.76 43.11 40.40
C LEU A 431 0.71 43.38 41.91
N GLU A 432 1.17 42.44 42.73
CA GLU A 432 1.27 42.61 44.19
C GLU A 432 2.20 43.78 44.56
N GLN A 433 3.34 43.91 43.87
CA GLN A 433 4.28 45.01 44.10
C GLN A 433 3.68 46.39 43.77
N GLU A 434 2.90 46.49 42.70
CA GLU A 434 2.22 47.74 42.31
C GLU A 434 1.15 48.15 43.32
N ALA A 435 0.37 47.20 43.85
CA ALA A 435 -0.67 47.47 44.85
C ALA A 435 -0.11 48.05 46.16
N LEU A 436 1.00 47.50 46.67
CA LEU A 436 1.67 48.01 47.88
C LEU A 436 2.15 49.46 47.72
N ARG A 437 2.59 49.85 46.53
CA ARG A 437 3.11 51.20 46.26
C ARG A 437 2.03 52.28 46.31
N ILE A 438 0.78 51.95 45.93
CA ILE A 438 -0.34 52.91 45.89
C ILE A 438 -0.81 53.31 47.30
N GLN A 439 -0.65 52.43 48.29
CA GLN A 439 -1.13 52.69 49.66
C GLN A 439 -0.30 53.74 50.42
N MET A 440 0.96 53.96 50.06
CA MET A 440 1.78 55.05 50.61
C MET A 440 1.55 56.33 49.79
N ASN A 441 0.77 57.32 50.29
CA ASN A 441 0.63 58.62 49.62
C ASN A 441 2.00 59.32 49.52
N PRO A 442 2.68 59.33 48.35
CA PRO A 442 4.08 59.74 48.27
C PRO A 442 4.26 61.23 48.55
N HIS A 443 3.21 62.02 48.27
CA HIS A 443 3.21 63.46 48.49
C HIS A 443 3.13 63.80 49.99
N PHE A 444 2.33 63.05 50.76
CA PHE A 444 2.26 63.22 52.22
C PHE A 444 3.62 62.92 52.87
N VAL A 445 4.23 61.78 52.52
CA VAL A 445 5.54 61.37 53.04
C VAL A 445 6.61 62.42 52.71
N PHE A 446 6.64 62.92 51.48
CA PHE A 446 7.60 63.95 51.06
C PHE A 446 7.41 65.27 51.84
N ASN A 447 6.17 65.68 52.07
CA ASN A 447 5.87 66.91 52.81
C ASN A 447 6.21 66.82 54.30
N ALA A 448 5.96 65.67 54.92
CA ALA A 448 6.35 65.42 56.31
C ALA A 448 7.88 65.47 56.47
N LEU A 449 8.62 64.87 55.55
CA LEU A 449 10.09 64.91 55.53
C LEU A 449 10.63 66.33 55.34
N ASN A 450 10.01 67.15 54.48
CA ASN A 450 10.40 68.56 54.34
C ASN A 450 10.13 69.39 55.59
N SER A 451 9.06 69.07 56.33
CA SER A 451 8.73 69.75 57.59
C SER A 451 9.78 69.42 58.67
N ILE A 452 10.22 68.16 58.74
CA ILE A 452 11.34 67.74 59.59
C ILE A 452 12.62 68.51 59.21
N LYS A 453 12.91 68.60 57.90
CA LYS A 453 14.06 69.34 57.39
C LYS A 453 14.05 70.80 57.84
N LEU A 454 12.89 71.48 57.79
CA LEU A 454 12.77 72.88 58.22
C LEU A 454 13.05 73.06 59.73
N TYR A 455 12.55 72.18 60.59
CA TYR A 455 12.85 72.25 62.03
C TYR A 455 14.32 72.01 62.34
N ILE A 456 14.98 71.13 61.60
CA ILE A 456 16.43 70.89 61.71
C ILE A 456 17.20 72.14 61.27
N ILE A 457 16.81 72.78 60.17
CA ILE A 457 17.45 74.01 59.67
C ILE A 457 17.28 75.18 60.64
N ASN A 458 16.10 75.32 61.27
CA ASN A 458 15.79 76.40 62.20
C ASN A 458 16.34 76.17 63.63
N ASN A 459 17.18 75.15 63.85
CA ASN A 459 17.75 74.78 65.16
C ASN A 459 16.73 74.42 66.26
N GLU A 460 15.50 74.04 65.88
CA GLU A 460 14.46 73.61 66.81
C GLU A 460 14.49 72.07 67.01
N GLN A 461 15.62 71.54 67.50
CA GLN A 461 15.86 70.10 67.59
C GLN A 461 14.78 69.34 68.38
N LYS A 462 14.28 69.91 69.48
CA LYS A 462 13.21 69.28 70.29
C LYS A 462 11.91 69.11 69.50
N ASN A 463 11.54 70.10 68.68
CA ASN A 463 10.36 70.05 67.83
C ASN A 463 10.55 69.06 66.66
N ALA A 464 11.75 69.00 66.09
CA ALA A 464 12.10 68.01 65.05
C ALA A 464 11.95 66.57 65.55
N VAL A 465 12.48 66.26 66.74
CA VAL A 465 12.37 64.92 67.35
C VAL A 465 10.92 64.58 67.70
N HIS A 466 10.18 65.54 68.25
CA HIS A 466 8.75 65.36 68.56
C HIS A 466 7.92 65.08 67.29
N TYR A 467 8.17 65.81 66.21
CA TYR A 467 7.52 65.59 64.91
C TYR A 467 7.89 64.23 64.33
N LEU A 468 9.18 63.85 64.35
CA LEU A 468 9.66 62.57 63.84
C LEU A 468 9.01 61.40 64.57
N ASN A 469 8.94 61.44 65.91
CA ASN A 469 8.29 60.39 66.70
C ASN A 469 6.81 60.23 66.35
N LYS A 470 6.09 61.36 66.17
CA LYS A 470 4.71 61.33 65.70
C LYS A 470 4.59 60.76 64.30
N PHE A 471 5.46 61.16 63.38
CA PHE A 471 5.49 60.67 62.00
C PHE A 471 5.77 59.16 61.93
N SER A 472 6.74 58.65 62.68
CA SER A 472 7.02 57.21 62.76
C SER A 472 5.84 56.41 63.30
N LYS A 473 5.16 56.91 64.33
CA LYS A 473 3.92 56.29 64.85
C LYS A 473 2.81 56.26 63.80
N LEU A 474 2.68 57.31 62.99
CA LEU A 474 1.67 57.38 61.95
C LEU A 474 1.96 56.39 60.81
N ILE A 475 3.20 56.36 60.30
CA ILE A 475 3.59 55.43 59.24
C ILE A 475 3.42 53.98 59.69
N ARG A 476 3.77 53.69 60.95
CA ARG A 476 3.56 52.36 61.52
C ARG A 476 2.07 52.01 61.57
N SER A 477 1.22 52.92 62.07
CA SER A 477 -0.23 52.69 62.15
C SER A 477 -0.84 52.49 60.76
N ILE A 478 -0.38 53.24 59.75
CA ILE A 478 -0.79 53.09 58.35
C ILE A 478 -0.41 51.70 57.81
N LEU A 479 0.84 51.26 58.00
CA LEU A 479 1.31 49.96 57.52
C LEU A 479 0.65 48.77 58.23
N GLU A 480 0.40 48.88 59.54
CA GLU A 480 -0.32 47.85 60.29
C GLU A 480 -1.78 47.77 59.81
N SER A 481 -2.45 48.92 59.66
CA SER A 481 -3.84 48.98 59.16
C SER A 481 -4.01 48.54 57.70
N SER A 482 -2.96 48.64 56.87
CA SER A 482 -3.04 48.27 55.44
C SER A 482 -2.99 46.76 55.20
N SER A 483 -2.57 45.99 56.21
CA SER A 483 -2.51 44.52 56.16
C SER A 483 -3.85 43.85 56.53
N VAL A 484 -4.80 44.62 57.04
CA VAL A 484 -6.12 44.14 57.49
C VAL A 484 -7.25 44.77 56.68
N LYS A 485 -8.37 44.06 56.56
CA LYS A 485 -9.54 44.54 55.81
C LYS A 485 -10.29 45.67 56.54
N GLU A 486 -10.30 45.65 57.87
CA GLU A 486 -11.09 46.54 58.73
C GLU A 486 -10.34 46.87 60.03
N VAL A 487 -10.50 48.10 60.52
CA VAL A 487 -9.97 48.58 61.81
C VAL A 487 -11.10 49.07 62.70
N THR A 488 -10.86 49.16 64.02
CA THR A 488 -11.87 49.77 64.91
C THR A 488 -11.97 51.27 64.68
N LEU A 489 -13.14 51.87 64.92
CA LEU A 489 -13.32 53.32 64.84
C LEU A 489 -12.39 54.03 65.83
N SER A 490 -12.12 53.44 66.99
CA SER A 490 -11.10 53.93 67.93
C SER A 490 -9.70 54.05 67.31
N GLU A 491 -9.26 53.02 66.58
CA GLU A 491 -7.95 53.03 65.91
C GLU A 491 -7.90 54.03 64.75
N GLU A 492 -8.99 54.15 63.99
CA GLU A 492 -9.12 55.16 62.93
C GLU A 492 -9.06 56.58 63.51
N LEU A 493 -9.82 56.88 64.57
CA LEU A 493 -9.80 58.19 65.23
C LEU A 493 -8.43 58.51 65.83
N LYS A 494 -7.77 57.55 66.49
CA LYS A 494 -6.38 57.71 66.98
C LYS A 494 -5.42 58.04 65.83
N THR A 495 -5.56 57.36 64.70
CA THR A 495 -4.73 57.59 63.51
C THR A 495 -5.01 58.97 62.91
N MET A 496 -6.28 59.37 62.84
CA MET A 496 -6.69 60.69 62.35
C MET A 496 -6.23 61.82 63.27
N ASN A 497 -6.28 61.63 64.58
CA ASN A 497 -5.75 62.59 65.55
C ASN A 497 -4.24 62.78 65.37
N LEU A 498 -3.50 61.67 65.21
CA LEU A 498 -2.08 61.73 64.93
C LEU A 498 -1.78 62.44 63.60
N TYR A 499 -2.53 62.12 62.54
CA TYR A 499 -2.47 62.79 61.24
C TYR A 499 -2.74 64.30 61.35
N MET A 500 -3.85 64.71 61.98
CA MET A 500 -4.20 66.11 62.22
C MET A 500 -3.12 66.82 63.03
N SER A 501 -2.53 66.16 64.02
CA SER A 501 -1.46 66.76 64.83
C SER A 501 -0.18 67.01 64.03
N ILE A 502 0.13 66.16 63.05
CA ILE A 502 1.30 66.31 62.16
C ILE A 502 1.03 67.41 61.13
N GLU A 503 -0.18 67.46 60.57
CA GLU A 503 -0.58 68.50 59.63
C GLU A 503 -0.70 69.87 60.30
N ASN A 504 -1.25 69.97 61.53
CA ASN A 504 -1.37 71.23 62.25
C ASN A 504 -0.01 71.89 62.53
N ILE A 505 1.03 71.07 62.78
CA ILE A 505 2.39 71.59 62.93
C ILE A 505 2.84 72.31 61.64
N ARG A 506 2.42 71.85 60.46
CA ARG A 506 2.71 72.51 59.17
C ARG A 506 1.94 73.82 58.98
N PHE A 507 0.88 74.04 59.76
CA PHE A 507 0.10 75.28 59.83
C PHE A 507 0.42 76.12 61.06
N SER A 508 1.65 76.00 61.59
CA SER A 508 2.12 76.76 62.75
C SER A 508 1.23 76.62 64.00
N ASN A 509 0.55 75.48 64.14
CA ASN A 509 -0.40 75.18 65.22
C ASN A 509 -1.61 76.13 65.30
N GLU A 510 -2.00 76.75 64.19
CA GLU A 510 -3.13 77.68 64.14
C GLU A 510 -4.51 76.99 64.08
N ILE A 511 -4.55 75.67 63.86
CA ILE A 511 -5.81 74.91 63.72
C ILE A 511 -6.24 74.38 65.09
N ASN A 512 -7.42 74.80 65.54
CA ASN A 512 -8.08 74.19 66.71
C ASN A 512 -8.90 72.98 66.25
N TYR A 513 -8.41 71.77 66.55
CA TYR A 513 -9.09 70.51 66.24
C TYR A 513 -9.83 69.99 67.48
N ILE A 514 -11.14 69.84 67.37
CA ILE A 514 -12.01 69.37 68.46
C ILE A 514 -12.63 68.05 68.04
N GLU A 515 -12.45 67.02 68.87
CA GLU A 515 -13.07 65.71 68.70
C GLU A 515 -14.18 65.55 69.74
N LYS A 516 -15.41 65.28 69.30
CA LYS A 516 -16.57 65.02 70.16
C LYS A 516 -17.15 63.65 69.86
N VAL A 517 -17.23 62.79 70.86
CA VAL A 517 -17.85 61.47 70.73
C VAL A 517 -19.01 61.42 71.70
N ASP A 518 -20.19 61.07 71.20
CA ASP A 518 -21.39 60.91 72.01
C ASP A 518 -21.22 59.74 73.00
N SER A 519 -21.70 59.87 74.24
CA SER A 519 -21.49 58.88 75.30
C SER A 519 -22.08 57.51 74.98
N ASP A 520 -23.05 57.48 74.07
CA ASP A 520 -23.79 56.28 73.67
C ASP A 520 -23.11 55.50 72.51
N VAL A 521 -21.95 55.94 72.03
CA VAL A 521 -21.20 55.31 70.93
C VAL A 521 -20.03 54.47 71.45
N ASN A 522 -20.07 53.15 71.25
CA ASN A 522 -18.92 52.28 71.56
C ASN A 522 -17.94 52.19 70.37
N ILE A 523 -16.95 53.08 70.37
CA ILE A 523 -15.91 53.20 69.33
C ILE A 523 -14.98 51.99 69.20
N GLU A 524 -14.93 51.09 70.18
CA GLU A 524 -14.07 49.89 70.12
C GLU A 524 -14.73 48.72 69.37
N ARG A 525 -16.06 48.71 69.29
CA ARG A 525 -16.82 47.67 68.58
C ARG A 525 -17.06 47.98 67.11
N ILE A 526 -17.19 49.25 66.77
CA ILE A 526 -17.50 49.67 65.40
C ILE A 526 -16.27 49.43 64.51
N LYS A 527 -16.47 48.72 63.40
CA LYS A 527 -15.44 48.47 62.38
C LYS A 527 -15.63 49.40 61.18
N VAL A 528 -14.53 49.94 60.68
CA VAL A 528 -14.48 50.80 59.49
C VAL A 528 -13.28 50.43 58.62
N PRO A 529 -13.35 50.67 57.29
CA PRO A 529 -12.18 50.55 56.43
C PRO A 529 -11.07 51.50 56.90
N PRO A 530 -9.79 51.07 56.85
CA PRO A 530 -8.68 51.90 57.29
C PRO A 530 -8.51 53.16 56.42
N LEU A 531 -8.21 54.28 57.07
CA LEU A 531 -7.95 55.60 56.46
C LEU A 531 -9.13 56.19 55.69
N ILE A 532 -10.36 55.85 56.07
CA ILE A 532 -11.57 56.33 55.40
C ILE A 532 -11.85 57.81 55.69
N LEU A 533 -11.46 58.31 56.85
CA LEU A 533 -11.69 59.70 57.26
C LEU A 533 -10.62 60.66 56.72
N GLN A 534 -9.44 60.12 56.38
CA GLN A 534 -8.27 60.90 55.97
C GLN A 534 -8.58 61.89 54.83
N PRO A 535 -9.23 61.50 53.72
CA PRO A 535 -9.39 62.41 52.58
C PRO A 535 -10.36 63.56 52.87
N PHE A 536 -11.32 63.36 53.79
CA PHE A 536 -12.24 64.41 54.22
C PHE A 536 -11.55 65.42 55.15
N LEU A 537 -10.71 64.95 56.08
CA LEU A 537 -9.88 65.81 56.91
C LEU A 537 -8.82 66.56 56.09
N GLU A 538 -8.17 65.89 55.14
CA GLU A 538 -7.21 66.51 54.20
C GLU A 538 -7.87 67.64 53.41
N ASN A 539 -9.06 67.39 52.86
CA ASN A 539 -9.84 68.42 52.15
C ASN A 539 -10.22 69.59 53.08
N SER A 540 -10.59 69.31 54.33
CA SER A 540 -10.97 70.33 55.32
C SER A 540 -9.79 71.27 55.63
N ILE A 541 -8.59 70.73 55.79
CA ILE A 541 -7.36 71.53 56.02
C ILE A 541 -6.97 72.32 54.75
N TRP A 542 -6.75 71.61 53.64
CA TRP A 542 -6.10 72.19 52.48
C TRP A 542 -7.04 73.03 51.62
N HIS A 543 -8.30 72.61 51.45
CA HIS A 543 -9.27 73.33 50.64
C HIS A 543 -10.16 74.25 51.50
N GLY A 544 -10.47 73.87 52.74
CA GLY A 544 -11.27 74.69 53.65
C GLY A 544 -10.47 75.83 54.31
N LEU A 545 -9.34 75.51 54.95
CA LEU A 545 -8.68 76.42 55.91
C LEU A 545 -7.41 77.11 55.40
N SER A 546 -6.72 76.57 54.39
CA SER A 546 -5.42 77.11 53.91
C SER A 546 -5.48 78.57 53.45
N SER A 547 -6.62 79.00 52.91
CA SER A 547 -6.80 80.34 52.32
C SER A 547 -7.54 81.32 53.24
N LYS A 548 -7.97 80.87 54.44
CA LYS A 548 -8.71 81.69 55.40
C LYS A 548 -7.76 82.50 56.29
N LYS A 549 -8.03 83.80 56.44
CA LYS A 549 -7.38 84.68 57.43
C LYS A 549 -8.23 84.74 58.70
N GLY A 550 -7.67 84.42 59.86
CA GLY A 550 -8.37 84.41 61.17
C GLY A 550 -8.44 83.03 61.82
N LYS A 551 -9.36 82.84 62.79
CA LYS A 551 -9.51 81.60 63.58
C LYS A 551 -9.83 80.39 62.67
N LYS A 552 -9.02 79.33 62.75
CA LYS A 552 -9.16 78.08 61.99
C LYS A 552 -9.64 76.97 62.93
N GLU A 553 -10.80 76.39 62.63
CA GLU A 553 -11.41 75.35 63.46
C GLU A 553 -11.88 74.19 62.60
N VAL A 554 -11.60 72.97 63.06
CA VAL A 554 -12.12 71.72 62.52
C VAL A 554 -12.73 70.93 63.67
N GLU A 555 -14.00 70.59 63.55
CA GLU A 555 -14.70 69.74 64.50
C GLU A 555 -14.99 68.39 63.85
N LEU A 556 -14.58 67.30 64.50
CA LEU A 556 -15.00 65.95 64.17
C LEU A 556 -15.95 65.47 65.26
N SER A 557 -17.18 65.14 64.88
CA SER A 557 -18.16 64.57 65.82
C SER A 557 -18.67 63.22 65.36
N VAL A 558 -18.84 62.31 66.32
CA VAL A 558 -19.39 60.97 66.08
C VAL A 558 -20.67 60.83 66.90
N ASN A 559 -21.78 60.71 66.18
CA ASN A 559 -23.13 60.63 66.76
C ASN A 559 -23.81 59.33 66.34
N LYS A 560 -24.63 58.75 67.22
CA LYS A 560 -25.48 57.60 66.89
C LYS A 560 -26.85 58.11 66.40
N ILE A 561 -27.21 57.86 65.14
CA ILE A 561 -28.55 58.21 64.63
C ILE A 561 -29.57 57.14 65.02
N SER A 562 -29.17 55.86 64.91
CA SER A 562 -29.99 54.68 65.21
C SER A 562 -29.11 53.49 65.57
N ASP A 563 -29.70 52.37 66.00
CA ASP A 563 -28.95 51.13 66.27
C ASP A 563 -28.24 50.56 65.03
N GLU A 564 -28.65 50.96 63.82
CA GLU A 564 -28.07 50.48 62.56
C GLU A 564 -27.11 51.48 61.89
N PHE A 565 -27.03 52.73 62.36
CA PHE A 565 -26.24 53.77 61.70
C PHE A 565 -25.51 54.71 62.65
N ILE A 566 -24.24 54.99 62.31
CA ILE A 566 -23.47 56.08 62.88
C ILE A 566 -23.33 57.22 61.87
N GLN A 567 -23.25 58.44 62.39
CA GLN A 567 -22.94 59.64 61.63
C GLN A 567 -21.64 60.24 62.12
N ILE A 568 -20.67 60.31 61.22
CA ILE A 568 -19.41 61.01 61.44
C ILE A 568 -19.48 62.34 60.69
N ASP A 569 -19.52 63.43 61.44
CA ASP A 569 -19.57 64.78 60.91
C ASP A 569 -18.21 65.45 61.02
N ILE A 570 -17.67 65.91 59.90
CA ILE A 570 -16.48 66.76 59.84
C ILE A 570 -16.92 68.16 59.43
N ILE A 571 -16.75 69.13 60.34
CA ILE A 571 -17.15 70.51 60.16
C ILE A 571 -15.91 71.39 60.14
N ASP A 572 -15.69 72.11 59.05
CA ASP A 572 -14.68 73.16 58.95
C ASP A 572 -15.32 74.53 58.90
N ASN A 573 -14.67 75.53 59.49
CA ASN A 573 -15.09 76.93 59.39
C ASN A 573 -14.46 77.64 58.17
N GLY A 574 -14.12 76.92 57.10
CA GLY A 574 -13.39 77.41 55.95
C GLY A 574 -14.18 78.31 55.01
N ILE A 575 -13.61 78.55 53.83
CA ILE A 575 -14.17 79.46 52.81
C ILE A 575 -15.38 78.90 52.04
N GLY A 576 -15.77 77.65 52.29
CA GLY A 576 -16.85 76.94 51.61
C GLY A 576 -16.44 76.31 50.27
N ARG A 577 -17.24 75.34 49.80
CA ARG A 577 -16.90 74.48 48.64
C ARG A 577 -16.82 75.25 47.31
N ASN A 578 -17.76 76.16 47.04
CA ASN A 578 -17.80 76.94 45.80
C ASN A 578 -16.60 77.89 45.67
N ALA A 579 -16.21 78.55 46.77
CA ALA A 579 -15.05 79.43 46.78
C ALA A 579 -13.74 78.64 46.62
N ALA A 580 -13.62 77.48 47.28
CA ALA A 580 -12.47 76.60 47.12
C ALA A 580 -12.33 76.05 45.69
N MET A 581 -13.45 75.74 45.02
CA MET A 581 -13.46 75.24 43.64
C MET A 581 -13.03 76.33 42.63
N ASN A 582 -13.45 77.57 42.83
CA ASN A 582 -13.03 78.71 42.00
C ASN A 582 -11.53 79.02 42.14
N ILE A 583 -10.98 78.95 43.35
CA ILE A 583 -9.53 79.12 43.60
C ILE A 583 -8.72 77.98 42.95
N LYS A 584 -9.27 76.77 42.92
CA LYS A 584 -8.65 75.59 42.30
C LYS A 584 -8.64 75.69 40.77
N GLN A 585 -9.65 76.30 40.15
CA GLN A 585 -9.66 76.59 38.71
C GLN A 585 -8.68 77.72 38.33
N SER A 586 -8.47 78.72 39.21
CA SER A 586 -7.55 79.84 38.94
C SER A 586 -6.07 79.54 39.19
N LYS A 587 -5.73 78.45 39.91
CA LYS A 587 -4.34 78.01 40.21
C LYS A 587 -4.03 76.62 39.63
N SER A 588 -3.97 76.54 38.30
CA SER A 588 -3.30 75.51 37.44
C SER A 588 -3.68 74.01 37.52
N LEU A 589 -3.65 73.37 36.33
CA LEU A 589 -3.57 71.92 36.04
C LEU A 589 -4.63 70.97 36.66
N ASN A 590 -5.47 70.42 35.78
CA ASN A 590 -6.41 69.31 36.02
C ASN A 590 -5.77 68.10 36.73
N ARG A 591 -5.78 68.08 38.07
CA ARG A 591 -5.62 66.87 38.86
C ARG A 591 -7.00 66.40 39.35
N LYS A 592 -7.50 65.30 38.77
CA LYS A 592 -8.67 64.56 39.28
C LYS A 592 -8.42 64.15 40.74
N SER A 593 -9.42 64.28 41.62
CA SER A 593 -9.29 63.93 43.04
C SER A 593 -9.34 62.42 43.27
N ILE A 594 -8.26 61.73 42.90
CA ILE A 594 -8.12 60.27 43.03
C ILE A 594 -8.41 59.78 44.46
N GLY A 595 -8.11 60.60 45.49
CA GLY A 595 -8.32 60.23 46.90
C GLY A 595 -9.79 60.06 47.30
N VAL A 596 -10.72 60.88 46.80
CA VAL A 596 -12.15 60.79 47.16
C VAL A 596 -12.83 59.66 46.38
N ASP A 597 -12.45 59.43 45.14
CA ASP A 597 -13.00 58.34 44.31
C ASP A 597 -12.59 56.97 44.89
N LEU A 598 -11.32 56.82 45.31
CA LEU A 598 -10.84 55.62 45.99
C LEU A 598 -11.56 55.37 47.34
N THR A 599 -11.91 56.44 48.06
CA THR A 599 -12.67 56.35 49.32
C THR A 599 -14.10 55.87 49.09
N LYS A 600 -14.74 56.32 48.00
CA LYS A 600 -16.07 55.84 47.60
C LYS A 600 -16.05 54.37 47.20
N GLU A 601 -15.04 53.94 46.44
CA GLU A 601 -14.87 52.52 46.08
C GLU A 601 -14.63 51.64 47.32
N ARG A 602 -13.83 52.12 48.28
CA ARG A 602 -13.61 51.42 49.56
C ARG A 602 -14.88 51.31 50.40
N LEU A 603 -15.64 52.40 50.54
CA LEU A 603 -16.93 52.39 51.24
C LEU A 603 -17.93 51.48 50.54
N GLN A 604 -17.98 51.49 49.21
CA GLN A 604 -18.87 50.64 48.44
C GLN A 604 -18.55 49.16 48.65
N ASN A 605 -17.27 48.77 48.58
CA ASN A 605 -16.85 47.39 48.84
C ASN A 605 -17.13 46.96 50.28
N PHE A 606 -16.94 47.84 51.26
CA PHE A 606 -17.27 47.57 52.66
C PHE A 606 -18.78 47.38 52.88
N THR A 607 -19.62 48.25 52.29
CA THR A 607 -21.08 48.14 52.46
C THR A 607 -21.74 47.01 51.67
N ASN A 608 -21.05 46.34 50.74
CA ASN A 608 -21.60 45.20 50.01
C ASN A 608 -21.99 44.03 50.94
N GLU A 609 -21.37 43.95 52.12
CA GLU A 609 -21.66 42.93 53.13
C GLU A 609 -22.83 43.33 54.07
N PHE A 610 -23.33 44.57 53.98
CA PHE A 610 -24.43 45.12 54.78
C PHE A 610 -25.72 45.26 53.95
N LYS A 611 -26.90 45.10 54.59
CA LYS A 611 -28.20 45.32 53.91
C LYS A 611 -28.44 46.79 53.53
N ASN A 612 -27.83 47.72 54.28
CA ASN A 612 -28.03 49.15 54.17
C ASN A 612 -26.83 49.83 53.47
N LYS A 613 -27.09 50.87 52.68
CA LYS A 613 -26.03 51.62 51.95
C LYS A 613 -25.46 52.76 52.78
N TYR A 614 -24.19 53.10 52.56
CA TYR A 614 -23.60 54.33 53.10
C TYR A 614 -24.14 55.56 52.38
N THR A 615 -24.17 56.69 53.07
CA THR A 615 -24.51 57.99 52.47
C THR A 615 -23.47 59.03 52.86
N ILE A 616 -23.01 59.83 51.88
CA ILE A 616 -22.13 60.98 52.11
C ILE A 616 -22.88 62.24 51.75
N VAL A 617 -23.12 63.11 52.72
CA VAL A 617 -23.80 64.40 52.53
C VAL A 617 -22.80 65.52 52.74
N TYR A 618 -22.74 66.45 51.78
CA TYR A 618 -21.91 67.65 51.88
C TYR A 618 -22.83 68.87 51.99
N THR A 619 -22.71 69.63 53.07
CA THR A 619 -23.56 70.79 53.37
C THR A 619 -22.70 72.03 53.60
N ASP A 620 -23.00 73.15 52.93
CA ASP A 620 -22.35 74.43 53.21
C ASP A 620 -23.07 75.13 54.38
N LEU A 621 -22.32 75.56 55.41
CA LEU A 621 -22.87 76.29 56.55
C LEU A 621 -23.01 77.78 56.19
N THR A 622 -24.18 78.38 56.40
CA THR A 622 -24.44 79.81 56.10
C THR A 622 -24.78 80.60 57.37
N ASN A 623 -24.35 81.87 57.42
CA ASN A 623 -24.75 82.79 58.49
C ASN A 623 -26.17 83.34 58.24
N LYS A 624 -26.78 84.05 59.20
CA LYS A 624 -28.12 84.67 59.08
C LYS A 624 -28.30 85.62 57.89
N GLU A 625 -27.21 86.05 57.26
CA GLU A 625 -27.15 86.90 56.05
C GLU A 625 -26.90 86.12 54.74
N GLY A 626 -26.93 84.78 54.77
CA GLY A 626 -26.77 83.92 53.58
C GLY A 626 -25.31 83.70 53.11
N LYS A 627 -24.32 84.26 53.80
CA LYS A 627 -22.89 84.08 53.49
C LYS A 627 -22.36 82.76 54.02
N VAL A 628 -21.63 81.99 53.20
CA VAL A 628 -21.03 80.70 53.59
C VAL A 628 -19.89 80.93 54.60
N ILE A 629 -19.95 80.23 55.73
CA ILE A 629 -19.03 80.33 56.87
C ILE A 629 -18.24 79.03 57.13
N GLY A 630 -18.51 77.96 56.39
CA GLY A 630 -17.86 76.67 56.56
C GLY A 630 -18.48 75.55 55.71
N THR A 631 -17.89 74.36 55.81
CA THR A 631 -18.42 73.14 55.17
C THR A 631 -18.63 72.06 56.23
N LYS A 632 -19.72 71.30 56.11
CA LYS A 632 -20.00 70.10 56.88
C LYS A 632 -20.05 68.90 55.95
N VAL A 633 -19.25 67.87 56.25
CA VAL A 633 -19.31 66.56 55.58
C VAL A 633 -19.85 65.54 56.56
N SER A 634 -21.00 64.96 56.26
CA SER A 634 -21.65 63.94 57.05
C SER A 634 -21.51 62.59 56.37
N LEU A 635 -20.79 61.69 57.02
CA LEU A 635 -20.58 60.32 56.59
C LEU A 635 -21.48 59.40 57.43
N ILE A 636 -22.53 58.85 56.80
CA ILE A 636 -23.49 57.95 57.44
C ILE A 636 -23.08 56.52 57.05
N ILE A 637 -22.61 55.75 58.04
CA ILE A 637 -22.08 54.39 57.86
C ILE A 637 -23.00 53.41 58.59
N PRO A 638 -23.42 52.31 57.94
CA PRO A 638 -24.15 51.25 58.62
C PRO A 638 -23.24 50.52 59.61
N ILE A 639 -23.75 50.19 60.79
CA ILE A 639 -23.07 49.40 61.81
C ILE A 639 -23.75 48.04 62.01
N CYS A 640 -22.96 47.02 62.33
CA CYS A 640 -23.42 45.67 62.67
C CYS A 640 -23.87 45.56 64.13
#